data_AF-A0A8T4WGC0-F1
#
_entry.id   AF-A0A8T4WGC0-F1
#
_cell.length_a   1.000
_cell.length_b   1.000
_cell.length_c   1.000
_cell.angle_alpha   90.00
_cell.angle_beta   90.00
_cell.angle_gamma   90.00
#
_symmetry.space_group_name_H-M   'P 1'
#
loop_
_entity.id
_entity.type
_entity.pdbx_description
1 polymer ?
#
loop_
_entity_poly.entity_id
_entity_poly.type
_entity_poly.pdbx_seq_one_letter_code
_entity_poly.pdbx_strand_id
1 'polypeptide(L)'
;MTEEQKITVTIDGKEVSVDKDTTILSAANSIDIFIPTLCHSELVEPYSACRLCLVEIDNGRKKRLVTSCNYPIRKPITVKTKSERVKKHRKNILEMMLARWPNVKIIKDMAAFHGIKTPRYTSPLQDPQENACVLCGLCVRACEEDIWESALNFANRGPEREVMMGYGENIPQCEGCETCMSICPTHAIDMDKEDPNNPFDADLMRKAGMKLTREMVLLDDSQCRMRKVGTAHLTEIMDEYDLLPVQNYRFGSHTETKNIASDVFLKNYLTQGKPDGCWQGCTMACAKTADAFTLKTGPYKGDQVVVDGPEYETVGGCANMGIFDPEFVLEFNFYCDTYGLDTISTSTGMSFYMEMFEYGILNKERCGGLDLQFGNSDAALTFMHRMAAGDKDEFIQVASKGIRRVKDWLIKKGWGDKQIIEDCGMESKGLEYSEYVTKESLAQQGGYGMTLKGPQHDEAWLIFMDMVNNQIPTFQDKAEALHYFPMWRTWFGLNGLCKLPWNDVEPENNAETDEPAKVPGHVQNYVDYQNGMTGGNVDKEGLILQSERAYNWQRAMNVWMGRGTRNDDWIPYRSMGPVTKKEYESRKDRYDTQFVEQLGFTKQEVEKMSIEEKIQKLYEYRQNRYQKLMDAVYYRRGWTPNGIPTPQKMKQLGFSDKKMLSMLQKKIDQDQEKGLNSWGGIYGDDEQPPTDKDQYWLEW
;
A
#
# COMPACT_ATOMS: atom_id res chain seq x y z
N MET A 1 14.35 -20.84 10.66
CA MET A 1 13.50 -21.99 10.33
C MET A 1 13.58 -23.03 11.44
N THR A 2 12.64 -23.00 12.37
CA THR A 2 12.44 -24.09 13.33
C THR A 2 11.51 -25.11 12.67
N GLU A 3 11.90 -26.39 12.60
CA GLU A 3 11.03 -27.48 12.14
C GLU A 3 9.64 -27.36 12.80
N GLU A 4 8.58 -27.33 11.98
CA GLU A 4 7.19 -27.36 12.44
C GLU A 4 6.91 -28.66 13.19
N GLN A 5 7.00 -28.59 14.51
CA GLN A 5 6.76 -29.73 15.36
C GLN A 5 5.25 -29.95 15.50
N LYS A 6 4.66 -30.77 14.62
CA LYS A 6 3.26 -31.21 14.74
C LYS A 6 3.07 -32.14 15.94
N ILE A 7 2.00 -31.92 16.68
CA ILE A 7 1.66 -32.63 17.91
C ILE A 7 0.29 -33.28 17.77
N THR A 8 0.25 -34.61 17.92
CA THR A 8 -1.02 -35.34 17.95
C THR A 8 -1.70 -35.21 19.31
N VAL A 9 -2.97 -34.81 19.30
CA VAL A 9 -3.85 -34.68 20.46
C VAL A 9 -5.11 -35.50 20.25
N THR A 10 -5.61 -36.14 21.31
CA THR A 10 -6.87 -36.89 21.26
C THR A 10 -7.95 -36.11 22.00
N ILE A 11 -9.00 -35.65 21.32
CA ILE A 11 -10.12 -34.89 21.89
C ILE A 11 -11.40 -35.72 21.76
N ASP A 12 -12.02 -36.09 22.89
CA ASP A 12 -13.20 -36.97 22.95
C ASP A 12 -13.09 -38.25 22.10
N GLY A 13 -11.87 -38.80 21.98
CA GLY A 13 -11.58 -40.01 21.22
C GLY A 13 -11.25 -39.80 19.74
N LYS A 14 -11.35 -38.56 19.22
CA LYS A 14 -10.86 -38.20 17.88
C LYS A 14 -9.42 -37.71 17.96
N GLU A 15 -8.56 -38.17 17.06
CA GLU A 15 -7.18 -37.67 16.95
C GLU A 15 -7.11 -36.48 15.99
N VAL A 16 -6.31 -35.47 16.35
CA VAL A 16 -6.02 -34.31 15.52
C VAL A 16 -4.52 -33.99 15.64
N SER A 17 -3.90 -33.67 14.51
CA SER A 17 -2.51 -33.20 14.46
C SER A 17 -2.53 -31.69 14.29
N VAL A 18 -1.92 -30.97 15.24
CA VAL A 18 -1.89 -29.49 15.24
C VAL A 18 -0.47 -29.00 15.46
N ASP A 19 -0.21 -27.76 15.04
CA ASP A 19 1.07 -27.12 15.28
C ASP A 19 1.24 -26.81 16.77
N LYS A 20 2.49 -26.81 17.20
CA LYS A 20 2.85 -26.50 18.58
C LYS A 20 2.28 -25.13 18.99
N ASP A 21 1.85 -25.04 20.24
CA ASP A 21 1.22 -23.87 20.85
C ASP A 21 -0.21 -23.54 20.37
N THR A 22 -0.78 -24.30 19.42
CA THR A 22 -2.21 -24.26 19.10
C THR A 22 -3.06 -24.46 20.36
N THR A 23 -4.12 -23.67 20.54
CA THR A 23 -5.01 -23.80 21.71
C THR A 23 -5.90 -25.05 21.61
N ILE A 24 -6.30 -25.63 22.74
CA ILE A 24 -7.24 -26.76 22.75
C ILE A 24 -8.56 -26.39 22.06
N LEU A 25 -9.04 -25.15 22.21
CA LEU A 25 -10.28 -24.71 21.55
C LEU A 25 -10.14 -24.73 20.03
N SER A 26 -9.06 -24.17 19.48
CA SER A 26 -8.79 -24.18 18.05
C SER A 26 -8.68 -25.60 17.50
N ALA A 27 -7.96 -26.46 18.21
CA ALA A 27 -7.82 -27.88 17.86
C ALA A 27 -9.15 -28.66 17.92
N ALA A 28 -10.07 -28.26 18.80
CA ALA A 28 -11.40 -28.88 18.87
C ALA A 28 -12.31 -28.40 17.73
N ASN A 29 -12.24 -27.10 17.39
CA ASN A 29 -13.01 -26.53 16.28
C ASN A 29 -12.60 -27.14 14.93
N SER A 30 -11.31 -27.43 14.71
CA SER A 30 -10.82 -28.03 13.46
C SER A 30 -11.31 -29.47 13.19
N ILE A 31 -11.98 -30.10 14.17
CA ILE A 31 -12.57 -31.45 14.06
C ILE A 31 -14.04 -31.48 14.47
N ASP A 32 -14.70 -30.32 14.39
CA ASP A 32 -16.12 -30.09 14.68
C ASP A 32 -16.55 -30.51 16.09
N ILE A 33 -15.66 -30.36 17.08
CA ILE A 33 -16.00 -30.56 18.49
C ILE A 33 -16.34 -29.21 19.12
N PHE A 34 -17.64 -29.01 19.32
CA PHE A 34 -18.14 -27.81 19.99
C PHE A 34 -17.73 -27.76 21.47
N ILE A 35 -17.03 -26.68 21.85
CA ILE A 35 -16.76 -26.30 23.24
C ILE A 35 -17.42 -24.94 23.50
N PRO A 36 -18.31 -24.81 24.50
CA PRO A 36 -19.03 -23.57 24.74
C PRO A 36 -18.09 -22.46 25.23
N THR A 37 -18.21 -21.30 24.61
CA THR A 37 -17.49 -20.07 24.96
C THR A 37 -18.44 -18.86 24.91
N LEU A 38 -18.26 -17.92 25.84
CA LEU A 38 -19.00 -16.65 25.83
C LEU A 38 -18.08 -15.42 25.76
N CYS A 39 -16.87 -15.51 26.32
CA CYS A 39 -15.88 -14.43 26.34
C CYS A 39 -14.71 -14.68 25.38
N HIS A 40 -14.92 -15.52 24.36
CA HIS A 40 -13.92 -15.78 23.34
C HIS A 40 -14.42 -15.19 22.03
N SER A 41 -13.53 -14.52 21.34
CA SER A 41 -13.68 -14.07 19.97
C SER A 41 -12.32 -14.28 19.32
N GLU A 42 -12.30 -14.52 18.02
CA GLU A 42 -11.06 -14.53 17.23
C GLU A 42 -10.42 -13.14 17.19
N LEU A 43 -11.15 -12.10 17.61
CA LEU A 43 -10.81 -10.69 17.45
C LEU A 43 -10.02 -10.11 18.62
N VAL A 44 -9.89 -10.82 19.74
CA VAL A 44 -9.18 -10.37 20.95
C VAL A 44 -8.41 -11.53 21.57
N GLU A 45 -7.35 -11.27 22.35
CA GLU A 45 -6.56 -12.37 22.92
C GLU A 45 -7.42 -13.26 23.86
N PRO A 46 -7.10 -14.54 24.09
CA PRO A 46 -7.89 -15.35 25.02
C PRO A 46 -7.66 -15.03 26.51
N TYR A 47 -8.65 -14.44 27.19
CA TYR A 47 -8.52 -14.10 28.64
C TYR A 47 -9.27 -15.06 29.61
N SER A 48 -10.13 -15.93 29.07
CA SER A 48 -10.76 -17.07 29.78
C SER A 48 -11.68 -16.77 30.98
N ALA A 49 -12.33 -15.61 31.10
CA ALA A 49 -13.18 -15.35 32.27
C ALA A 49 -14.50 -16.12 32.35
N CYS A 50 -15.18 -16.42 31.24
CA CYS A 50 -16.50 -17.07 31.33
C CYS A 50 -16.41 -18.50 31.91
N ARG A 51 -15.22 -19.14 31.85
CA ARG A 51 -14.95 -20.51 32.29
C ARG A 51 -15.86 -21.60 31.68
N LEU A 52 -16.69 -21.28 30.69
CA LEU A 52 -17.49 -22.28 29.97
C LEU A 52 -16.61 -23.22 29.14
N CYS A 53 -15.46 -22.73 28.67
CA CYS A 53 -14.49 -23.48 27.90
C CYS A 53 -13.66 -24.49 28.71
N LEU A 54 -14.04 -24.78 29.96
CA LEU A 54 -13.36 -25.78 30.79
C LEU A 54 -13.39 -27.16 30.12
N VAL A 55 -12.23 -27.81 30.07
CA VAL A 55 -12.04 -29.18 29.60
C VAL A 55 -11.16 -29.94 30.60
N GLU A 56 -11.30 -31.26 30.65
CA GLU A 56 -10.42 -32.10 31.45
C GLU A 56 -9.30 -32.65 30.58
N ILE A 57 -8.05 -32.37 30.93
CA ILE A 57 -6.90 -32.93 30.25
C ILE A 57 -6.25 -34.02 31.08
N ASP A 58 -5.78 -35.05 30.39
CA ASP A 58 -4.99 -36.15 30.91
C ASP A 58 -3.66 -36.20 30.14
N ASN A 59 -2.55 -36.05 30.85
CA ASN A 59 -1.20 -36.12 30.30
C ASN A 59 -0.49 -37.43 30.67
N GLY A 60 -1.25 -38.45 31.08
CA GLY A 60 -0.74 -39.74 31.54
C GLY A 60 -0.21 -39.75 32.98
N ARG A 61 -0.03 -38.57 33.61
CA ARG A 61 0.44 -38.45 35.00
C ARG A 61 -0.61 -37.85 35.94
N LYS A 62 -1.36 -36.84 35.50
CA LYS A 62 -2.38 -36.15 36.29
C LYS A 62 -3.54 -35.69 35.41
N LYS A 63 -4.76 -35.79 35.94
CA LYS A 63 -5.98 -35.21 35.37
C LYS A 63 -6.24 -33.83 35.96
N ARG A 64 -6.38 -32.81 35.12
CA ARG A 64 -6.69 -31.43 35.57
C ARG A 64 -7.73 -30.77 34.68
N LEU A 65 -8.50 -29.87 35.28
CA LEU A 65 -9.39 -28.97 34.54
C LEU A 65 -8.59 -27.75 34.08
N VAL A 66 -8.69 -27.40 32.81
CA VAL A 66 -8.06 -26.24 32.20
C VAL A 66 -9.04 -25.55 31.27
N THR A 67 -8.81 -24.28 30.95
CA THR A 67 -9.60 -23.52 29.98
C THR A 67 -9.08 -23.77 28.57
N SER A 68 -9.93 -24.25 27.66
CA SER A 68 -9.47 -24.63 26.31
C SER A 68 -9.04 -23.45 25.45
N CYS A 69 -9.62 -22.27 25.67
CA CYS A 69 -9.39 -21.10 24.82
C CYS A 69 -7.99 -20.50 24.94
N ASN A 70 -7.27 -20.72 26.05
CA ASN A 70 -5.94 -20.16 26.27
C ASN A 70 -4.88 -21.21 26.68
N TYR A 71 -5.21 -22.50 26.60
CA TYR A 71 -4.28 -23.56 26.96
C TYR A 71 -3.51 -24.02 25.71
N PRO A 72 -2.18 -23.77 25.63
CA PRO A 72 -1.38 -24.16 24.47
C PRO A 72 -1.03 -25.66 24.50
N ILE A 73 -1.14 -26.31 23.34
CA ILE A 73 -0.73 -27.70 23.13
C ILE A 73 0.78 -27.73 22.87
N ARG A 74 1.53 -28.23 23.85
CA ARG A 74 3.01 -28.34 23.77
C ARG A 74 3.52 -29.77 23.77
N LYS A 75 2.66 -30.73 24.07
CA LYS A 75 2.94 -32.18 24.15
C LYS A 75 1.66 -32.96 23.85
N PRO A 76 1.75 -34.23 23.43
CA PRO A 76 0.59 -35.09 23.28
C PRO A 76 -0.21 -35.16 24.58
N ILE A 77 -1.51 -34.87 24.50
CA ILE A 77 -2.45 -34.89 25.62
C ILE A 77 -3.78 -35.50 25.18
N THR A 78 -4.54 -36.06 26.13
CA THR A 78 -5.92 -36.47 25.91
C THR A 78 -6.86 -35.47 26.55
N VAL A 79 -7.80 -34.94 25.78
CA VAL A 79 -8.79 -33.95 26.22
C VAL A 79 -10.17 -34.60 26.26
N LYS A 80 -10.89 -34.40 27.37
CA LYS A 80 -12.29 -34.77 27.53
C LYS A 80 -13.14 -33.51 27.71
N THR A 81 -14.02 -33.23 26.76
CA THR A 81 -14.89 -32.05 26.80
C THR A 81 -16.21 -32.32 27.55
N LYS A 82 -16.54 -33.60 27.76
CA LYS A 82 -17.82 -34.06 28.37
C LYS A 82 -17.61 -34.91 29.63
N SER A 83 -16.50 -34.77 30.35
CA SER A 83 -16.33 -35.51 31.62
C SER A 83 -17.31 -35.01 32.69
N GLU A 84 -17.65 -35.86 33.66
CA GLU A 84 -18.60 -35.50 34.72
C GLU A 84 -18.15 -34.28 35.51
N ARG A 85 -16.83 -34.10 35.69
CA ARG A 85 -16.26 -32.88 36.29
C ARG A 85 -16.54 -31.66 35.43
N VAL A 86 -16.32 -31.73 34.12
CA VAL A 86 -16.59 -30.61 33.19
C VAL A 86 -18.07 -30.26 33.18
N LYS A 87 -18.95 -31.25 33.00
CA LYS A 87 -20.42 -31.05 33.02
C LYS A 87 -20.88 -30.38 34.31
N LYS A 88 -20.40 -30.86 35.47
CA LYS A 88 -20.76 -30.28 36.77
C LYS A 88 -20.34 -28.80 36.90
N HIS A 89 -19.14 -28.45 36.45
CA HIS A 89 -18.67 -27.06 36.53
C HIS A 89 -19.44 -26.15 35.57
N ARG A 90 -19.62 -26.55 34.31
CA ARG A 90 -20.43 -25.79 33.34
C ARG A 90 -21.87 -25.61 33.83
N LYS A 91 -22.47 -26.66 34.39
CA LYS A 91 -23.82 -26.58 34.95
C LYS A 91 -23.90 -25.58 36.10
N ASN A 92 -22.96 -25.62 37.04
CA ASN A 92 -22.91 -24.65 38.14
C ASN A 92 -22.76 -23.20 37.63
N ILE A 93 -21.85 -22.96 36.68
CA ILE A 93 -21.63 -21.63 36.08
C ILE A 93 -22.91 -21.15 35.39
N LEU A 94 -23.49 -21.97 34.52
CA LEU A 94 -24.71 -21.60 33.78
C LEU A 94 -25.92 -21.39 34.68
N GLU A 95 -26.04 -22.13 35.79
CA GLU A 95 -27.06 -21.85 36.79
C GLU A 95 -26.85 -20.49 37.46
N MET A 96 -25.59 -20.09 37.74
CA MET A 96 -25.30 -18.74 38.27
C MET A 96 -25.64 -17.66 37.25
N MET A 97 -25.26 -17.88 35.99
CA MET A 97 -25.53 -16.95 34.91
C MET A 97 -27.04 -16.82 34.66
N LEU A 98 -27.77 -17.93 34.60
CA LEU A 98 -29.22 -17.95 34.41
C LEU A 98 -29.99 -17.35 35.60
N ALA A 99 -29.48 -17.51 36.83
CA ALA A 99 -30.05 -16.85 38.01
C ALA A 99 -29.92 -15.32 37.95
N ARG A 100 -28.81 -14.81 37.38
CA ARG A 100 -28.57 -13.38 37.21
C ARG A 100 -29.24 -12.81 35.96
N TRP A 101 -29.17 -13.50 34.83
CA TRP A 101 -29.65 -13.04 33.51
C TRP A 101 -30.69 -14.02 32.94
N PRO A 102 -31.90 -14.10 33.52
CA PRO A 102 -32.88 -15.13 33.20
C PRO A 102 -33.46 -15.03 31.78
N ASN A 103 -33.43 -13.84 31.18
CA ASN A 103 -34.08 -13.58 29.88
C ASN A 103 -33.11 -13.48 28.71
N VAL A 104 -31.79 -13.44 28.96
CA VAL A 104 -30.77 -13.35 27.90
C VAL A 104 -30.73 -14.64 27.08
N LYS A 105 -31.01 -14.54 25.78
CA LYS A 105 -31.18 -15.69 24.87
C LYS A 105 -29.99 -16.64 24.85
N ILE A 106 -28.77 -16.14 24.67
CA ILE A 106 -27.58 -17.00 24.60
C ILE A 106 -27.32 -17.76 25.91
N ILE A 107 -27.64 -17.17 27.06
CA ILE A 107 -27.53 -17.83 28.37
C ILE A 107 -28.58 -18.92 28.51
N LYS A 108 -29.82 -18.66 28.10
CA LYS A 108 -30.90 -19.66 28.09
C LYS A 108 -30.57 -20.84 27.18
N ASP A 109 -30.09 -20.56 25.97
CA ASP A 109 -29.74 -21.58 25.00
C ASP A 109 -28.59 -22.47 25.52
N MET A 110 -27.54 -21.87 26.10
CA MET A 110 -26.44 -22.60 26.73
C MET A 110 -26.89 -23.41 27.95
N ALA A 111 -27.78 -22.85 28.79
CA ALA A 111 -28.34 -23.53 29.95
C ALA A 111 -29.20 -24.73 29.54
N ALA A 112 -30.07 -24.56 28.54
CA ALA A 112 -30.91 -25.60 27.97
C ALA A 112 -30.07 -26.73 27.35
N PHE A 113 -29.00 -26.39 26.62
CA PHE A 113 -28.04 -27.36 26.09
C PHE A 113 -27.41 -28.24 27.19
N HIS A 114 -27.25 -27.70 28.40
CA HIS A 114 -26.74 -28.44 29.57
C HIS A 114 -27.85 -29.01 30.47
N GLY A 115 -29.10 -29.03 30.01
CA GLY A 115 -30.25 -29.60 30.72
C GLY A 115 -30.71 -28.80 31.94
N ILE A 116 -30.42 -27.50 31.99
CA ILE A 116 -30.90 -26.59 33.03
C ILE A 116 -32.17 -25.91 32.51
N LYS A 117 -33.30 -26.15 33.18
CA LYS A 117 -34.58 -25.45 32.89
C LYS A 117 -34.78 -24.24 33.80
N THR A 118 -34.43 -24.39 35.08
CA THR A 118 -34.52 -23.34 36.10
C THR A 118 -33.30 -23.42 37.00
N PRO A 119 -32.76 -22.27 37.46
CA PRO A 119 -31.65 -22.24 38.40
C PRO A 119 -32.10 -22.73 39.79
N ARG A 120 -31.18 -23.32 40.56
CA ARG A 120 -31.45 -23.82 41.91
C ARG A 120 -31.60 -22.72 42.97
N TYR A 121 -31.24 -21.49 42.63
CA TYR A 121 -31.19 -20.34 43.52
C TYR A 121 -31.49 -19.07 42.71
N THR A 122 -31.89 -18.02 43.42
CA THR A 122 -32.14 -16.68 42.86
C THR A 122 -30.92 -15.80 43.08
N SER A 123 -30.67 -14.86 42.16
CA SER A 123 -29.63 -13.84 42.33
C SER A 123 -30.24 -12.58 42.96
N PRO A 124 -29.61 -11.95 43.98
CA PRO A 124 -30.01 -10.63 44.45
C PRO A 124 -29.68 -9.52 43.43
N LEU A 125 -28.86 -9.82 42.42
CA LEU A 125 -28.45 -8.91 41.34
C LEU A 125 -29.12 -9.27 40.00
N GLN A 126 -30.32 -9.82 40.05
CA GLN A 126 -31.02 -10.28 38.86
C GLN A 126 -31.30 -9.11 37.92
N ASP A 127 -30.91 -9.27 36.65
CA ASP A 127 -31.20 -8.35 35.56
C ASP A 127 -32.11 -9.05 34.55
N PRO A 128 -33.42 -8.71 34.53
CA PRO A 128 -34.40 -9.40 33.70
C PRO A 128 -34.44 -8.87 32.25
N GLN A 129 -33.57 -7.96 31.83
CA GLN A 129 -33.57 -7.46 30.45
C GLN A 129 -33.15 -8.56 29.46
N GLU A 130 -33.74 -8.57 28.27
CA GLU A 130 -33.44 -9.55 27.22
C GLU A 130 -32.02 -9.37 26.66
N ASN A 131 -31.58 -8.12 26.55
CA ASN A 131 -30.24 -7.74 26.08
C ASN A 131 -29.31 -7.31 27.24
N ALA A 132 -29.48 -7.87 28.44
CA ALA A 132 -28.64 -7.50 29.58
C ALA A 132 -27.14 -7.77 29.33
N CYS A 133 -26.27 -6.88 29.83
CA CYS A 133 -24.82 -7.08 29.76
C CYS A 133 -24.38 -8.22 30.70
N VAL A 134 -23.76 -9.25 30.12
CA VAL A 134 -23.25 -10.43 30.84
C VAL A 134 -21.80 -10.27 31.34
N LEU A 135 -21.24 -9.04 31.24
CA LEU A 135 -19.89 -8.69 31.69
C LEU A 135 -18.80 -9.60 31.10
N CYS A 136 -18.96 -10.01 29.84
CA CYS A 136 -18.00 -10.86 29.14
C CYS A 136 -16.68 -10.14 28.82
N GLY A 137 -16.67 -8.80 28.79
CA GLY A 137 -15.48 -7.97 28.57
C GLY A 137 -14.98 -7.94 27.14
N LEU A 138 -15.70 -8.53 26.18
CA LEU A 138 -15.32 -8.52 24.77
C LEU A 138 -15.27 -7.09 24.21
N CYS A 139 -16.27 -6.25 24.52
CA CYS A 139 -16.33 -4.86 24.08
C CYS A 139 -15.18 -3.99 24.60
N VAL A 140 -14.87 -4.09 25.90
CA VAL A 140 -13.75 -3.38 26.55
C VAL A 140 -12.44 -3.74 25.86
N ARG A 141 -12.21 -5.04 25.68
CA ARG A 141 -10.96 -5.53 25.10
C ARG A 141 -10.83 -5.24 23.62
N ALA A 142 -11.92 -5.29 22.85
CA ALA A 142 -11.87 -4.85 21.47
C ALA A 142 -11.56 -3.35 21.37
N CYS A 143 -12.13 -2.53 22.27
CA CYS A 143 -11.83 -1.09 22.31
C CYS A 143 -10.37 -0.78 22.69
N GLU A 144 -9.76 -1.60 23.55
CA GLU A 144 -8.37 -1.46 24.01
C GLU A 144 -7.35 -2.10 23.05
N GLU A 145 -7.53 -3.37 22.68
CA GLU A 145 -6.55 -4.18 21.95
C GLU A 145 -6.65 -4.02 20.43
N ASP A 146 -7.85 -3.79 19.90
CA ASP A 146 -8.11 -3.74 18.45
C ASP A 146 -8.23 -2.29 17.95
N ILE A 147 -8.99 -1.45 18.67
CA ILE A 147 -9.24 -0.06 18.27
C ILE A 147 -8.26 0.94 18.93
N TRP A 148 -7.61 0.58 20.04
CA TRP A 148 -6.60 1.40 20.75
C TRP A 148 -7.12 2.70 21.39
N GLU A 149 -8.43 2.87 21.49
CA GLU A 149 -9.04 4.06 22.11
C GLU A 149 -9.22 3.87 23.62
N SER A 150 -9.39 2.63 24.08
CA SER A 150 -9.73 2.31 25.48
C SER A 150 -10.94 3.10 26.03
N ALA A 151 -11.87 3.46 25.14
CA ALA A 151 -13.01 4.29 25.46
C ALA A 151 -14.04 3.60 26.37
N LEU A 152 -14.10 2.27 26.32
CA LEU A 152 -14.92 1.44 27.19
C LEU A 152 -14.05 0.72 28.21
N ASN A 153 -14.44 0.75 29.49
CA ASN A 153 -13.75 0.01 30.54
C ASN A 153 -14.71 -0.62 31.55
N PHE A 154 -14.19 -1.50 32.39
CA PHE A 154 -14.90 -1.96 33.57
C PHE A 154 -14.74 -0.95 34.71
N ALA A 155 -15.87 -0.56 35.29
CA ALA A 155 -15.89 0.19 36.53
C ALA A 155 -16.37 -0.67 37.71
N ASN A 156 -16.11 -0.17 38.91
CA ASN A 156 -16.45 -0.81 40.18
C ASN A 156 -15.86 -2.22 40.33
N ARG A 157 -16.24 -2.93 41.40
CA ARG A 157 -15.75 -4.29 41.70
C ARG A 157 -16.87 -5.18 42.24
N GLY A 158 -16.70 -6.49 42.06
CA GLY A 158 -17.62 -7.47 42.62
C GLY A 158 -19.04 -7.35 42.03
N PRO A 159 -20.10 -7.32 42.86
CA PRO A 159 -21.50 -7.17 42.45
C PRO A 159 -21.79 -5.96 41.56
N GLU A 160 -21.14 -4.83 41.85
CA GLU A 160 -21.40 -3.51 41.24
C GLU A 160 -20.63 -3.30 39.93
N ARG A 161 -19.87 -4.31 39.49
CA ARG A 161 -19.06 -4.22 38.26
C ARG A 161 -19.96 -4.01 37.05
N GLU A 162 -19.63 -2.99 36.26
CA GLU A 162 -20.34 -2.62 35.04
C GLU A 162 -19.36 -2.22 33.94
N VAL A 163 -19.85 -2.15 32.70
CA VAL A 163 -19.10 -1.59 31.56
C VAL A 163 -19.57 -0.16 31.37
N MET A 164 -18.65 0.79 31.39
CA MET A 164 -18.97 2.21 31.19
C MET A 164 -17.88 2.92 30.39
N MET A 165 -18.25 4.03 29.77
CA MET A 165 -17.30 5.02 29.25
C MET A 165 -16.79 5.90 30.40
N GLY A 166 -15.74 6.69 30.13
CA GLY A 166 -15.19 7.62 31.12
C GLY A 166 -16.27 8.50 31.76
N TYR A 167 -16.35 8.49 33.10
CA TYR A 167 -17.37 9.20 33.89
C TYR A 167 -18.83 8.86 33.57
N GLY A 168 -19.09 7.82 32.78
CA GLY A 168 -20.45 7.41 32.39
C GLY A 168 -21.06 8.27 31.29
N GLU A 169 -20.24 9.09 30.63
CA GLU A 169 -20.65 10.00 29.56
C GLU A 169 -20.07 9.54 28.23
N ASN A 170 -20.66 9.99 27.12
CA ASN A 170 -20.03 9.88 25.81
C ASN A 170 -18.74 10.69 25.84
N ILE A 171 -17.62 10.00 25.66
CA ILE A 171 -16.31 10.63 25.65
C ILE A 171 -15.86 10.85 24.19
N PRO A 172 -15.12 11.94 23.89
CA PRO A 172 -14.64 12.22 22.53
C PRO A 172 -13.83 11.06 21.92
N GLN A 173 -13.16 10.25 22.73
CA GLN A 173 -12.39 9.07 22.29
C GLN A 173 -13.27 7.95 21.69
N CYS A 174 -14.57 7.93 22.00
CA CYS A 174 -15.49 6.96 21.39
C CYS A 174 -16.01 7.52 20.06
N GLU A 175 -15.29 7.21 18.99
CA GLU A 175 -15.62 7.65 17.62
C GLU A 175 -16.72 6.81 16.96
N GLY A 176 -17.40 5.94 17.71
CA GLY A 176 -18.51 5.14 17.17
C GLY A 176 -18.09 4.06 16.17
N CYS A 177 -16.91 3.45 16.33
CA CYS A 177 -16.40 2.39 15.45
C CYS A 177 -17.22 1.09 15.41
N GLU A 178 -18.27 0.96 16.23
CA GLU A 178 -19.18 -0.20 16.32
C GLU A 178 -18.55 -1.56 16.69
N THR A 179 -17.23 -1.66 16.86
CA THR A 179 -16.56 -2.91 17.23
C THR A 179 -17.13 -3.52 18.51
N CYS A 180 -17.42 -2.66 19.50
CA CYS A 180 -18.00 -3.06 20.78
C CYS A 180 -19.44 -3.62 20.67
N MET A 181 -20.23 -3.10 19.73
CA MET A 181 -21.59 -3.57 19.42
C MET A 181 -21.52 -4.94 18.76
N SER A 182 -20.70 -5.07 17.71
CA SER A 182 -20.57 -6.31 16.94
C SER A 182 -20.07 -7.48 17.76
N ILE A 183 -19.09 -7.25 18.63
CA ILE A 183 -18.51 -8.31 19.46
C ILE A 183 -19.39 -8.67 20.67
N CYS A 184 -20.50 -7.96 20.91
CA CYS A 184 -21.35 -8.17 22.07
C CYS A 184 -22.28 -9.37 21.88
N PRO A 185 -22.10 -10.48 22.63
CA PRO A 185 -22.86 -11.71 22.41
C PRO A 185 -24.33 -11.63 22.88
N THR A 186 -24.72 -10.53 23.52
CA THR A 186 -26.06 -10.31 24.07
C THR A 186 -26.75 -9.09 23.48
N HIS A 187 -26.11 -8.38 22.56
CA HIS A 187 -26.60 -7.10 22.03
C HIS A 187 -26.92 -6.07 23.14
N ALA A 188 -26.17 -6.12 24.25
CA ALA A 188 -26.28 -5.15 25.34
C ALA A 188 -25.73 -3.77 25.00
N ILE A 189 -24.91 -3.71 23.95
CA ILE A 189 -24.48 -2.48 23.31
C ILE A 189 -25.22 -2.47 21.98
N ASP A 190 -26.04 -1.46 21.80
CA ASP A 190 -26.82 -1.23 20.59
C ASP A 190 -26.66 0.25 20.22
N MET A 191 -26.63 0.54 18.93
CA MET A 191 -26.65 1.90 18.42
C MET A 191 -28.04 2.14 17.84
N ASP A 192 -28.77 3.12 18.39
CA ASP A 192 -30.08 3.56 17.86
C ASP A 192 -30.00 4.18 16.44
N LYS A 193 -28.87 4.03 15.73
CA LYS A 193 -28.66 4.56 14.39
C LYS A 193 -28.44 3.40 13.41
N GLU A 194 -29.22 3.41 12.33
CA GLU A 194 -28.89 2.65 11.13
C GLU A 194 -27.44 2.97 10.72
N ASP A 195 -26.61 1.94 10.49
CA ASP A 195 -25.26 2.11 9.95
C ASP A 195 -25.38 2.97 8.68
N PRO A 196 -24.77 4.17 8.65
CA PRO A 196 -24.91 5.09 7.53
C PRO A 196 -24.35 4.52 6.22
N ASN A 197 -23.46 3.52 6.29
CA ASN A 197 -22.94 2.82 5.13
C ASN A 197 -23.91 1.74 4.61
N ASN A 198 -24.87 1.31 5.44
CA ASN A 198 -25.93 0.35 5.13
C ASN A 198 -25.43 -0.86 4.30
N PRO A 199 -24.45 -1.63 4.81
CA PRO A 199 -23.88 -2.75 4.07
C PRO A 199 -24.92 -3.86 3.86
N PHE A 200 -24.84 -4.55 2.72
CA PHE A 200 -25.72 -5.68 2.41
C PHE A 200 -25.55 -6.83 3.42
N ASP A 201 -24.31 -7.16 3.79
CA ASP A 201 -23.94 -8.12 4.84
C ASP A 201 -22.96 -7.46 5.81
N ALA A 202 -23.53 -6.90 6.88
CA ALA A 202 -22.78 -6.20 7.91
C ALA A 202 -21.81 -7.13 8.67
N ASP A 203 -22.12 -8.42 8.81
CA ASP A 203 -21.26 -9.36 9.53
C ASP A 203 -20.02 -9.73 8.71
N LEU A 204 -20.19 -9.93 7.40
CA LEU A 204 -19.06 -10.13 6.49
C LEU A 204 -18.14 -8.91 6.45
N MET A 205 -18.72 -7.72 6.33
CA MET A 205 -17.98 -6.45 6.32
C MET A 205 -17.12 -6.27 7.56
N ARG A 206 -17.69 -6.54 8.75
CA ARG A 206 -16.98 -6.45 10.01
C ARG A 206 -15.84 -7.46 10.08
N LYS A 207 -16.07 -8.73 9.69
CA LYS A 207 -15.00 -9.74 9.66
C LYS A 207 -13.83 -9.33 8.77
N ALA A 208 -14.12 -8.83 7.56
CA ALA A 208 -13.09 -8.38 6.63
C ALA A 208 -12.32 -7.16 7.16
N GLY A 209 -13.01 -6.16 7.72
CA GLY A 209 -12.38 -4.98 8.30
C GLY A 209 -11.51 -5.31 9.51
N MET A 210 -11.98 -6.17 10.41
CA MET A 210 -11.26 -6.52 11.62
C MET A 210 -10.02 -7.39 11.36
N LYS A 211 -10.09 -8.31 10.39
CA LYS A 211 -8.93 -9.09 9.97
C LYS A 211 -7.78 -8.16 9.55
N LEU A 212 -8.09 -7.23 8.65
CA LEU A 212 -7.11 -6.28 8.14
C LEU A 212 -6.60 -5.35 9.25
N THR A 213 -7.49 -4.83 10.10
CA THR A 213 -7.13 -4.00 11.26
C THR A 213 -6.11 -4.69 12.15
N ARG A 214 -6.39 -5.95 12.52
CA ARG A 214 -5.51 -6.76 13.35
C ARG A 214 -4.13 -6.95 12.72
N GLU A 215 -4.07 -7.25 11.43
CA GLU A 215 -2.81 -7.42 10.70
C GLU A 215 -2.01 -6.11 10.73
N MET A 216 -2.64 -4.96 10.45
CA MET A 216 -1.96 -3.66 10.49
C MET A 216 -1.44 -3.34 11.89
N VAL A 217 -2.24 -3.58 12.93
CA VAL A 217 -1.88 -3.28 14.32
C VAL A 217 -0.72 -4.14 14.80
N LEU A 218 -0.75 -5.45 14.51
CA LEU A 218 0.21 -6.39 15.07
C LEU A 218 1.53 -6.45 14.29
N LEU A 219 1.48 -6.21 12.97
CA LEU A 219 2.61 -6.50 12.09
C LEU A 219 3.37 -5.24 11.64
N ASP A 220 2.71 -4.07 11.56
CA ASP A 220 3.32 -2.83 11.05
C ASP A 220 4.63 -2.48 11.76
N ASP A 221 4.67 -2.60 13.09
CA ASP A 221 5.83 -2.26 13.91
C ASP A 221 7.10 -3.05 13.56
N SER A 222 6.93 -4.25 13.01
CA SER A 222 8.02 -5.14 12.57
C SER A 222 8.31 -5.06 11.07
N GLN A 223 7.44 -4.38 10.31
CA GLN A 223 7.53 -4.21 8.88
C GLN A 223 7.82 -2.72 8.56
N CYS A 224 6.84 -1.98 8.06
CA CYS A 224 7.03 -0.61 7.56
C CYS A 224 6.99 0.49 8.62
N ARG A 225 6.50 0.23 9.85
CA ARG A 225 6.35 1.23 10.93
C ARG A 225 5.50 2.44 10.50
N MET A 226 4.54 2.27 9.59
CA MET A 226 3.68 3.32 9.03
C MET A 226 2.93 4.07 10.13
N ARG A 227 2.46 3.37 11.18
CA ARG A 227 1.77 3.98 12.32
C ARG A 227 2.68 4.92 13.12
N LYS A 228 4.00 4.72 13.09
CA LYS A 228 4.99 5.54 13.82
C LYS A 228 5.59 6.65 12.98
N VAL A 229 5.95 6.38 11.73
CA VAL A 229 6.73 7.31 10.90
C VAL A 229 6.13 7.59 9.52
N GLY A 230 4.98 7.00 9.19
CA GLY A 230 4.33 7.19 7.89
C GLY A 230 5.16 6.63 6.73
N THR A 231 4.89 7.12 5.52
CA THR A 231 5.61 6.67 4.32
C THR A 231 7.09 7.07 4.35
N ALA A 232 7.49 8.07 5.13
CA ALA A 232 8.87 8.56 5.23
C ALA A 232 9.89 7.48 5.63
N HIS A 233 9.48 6.34 6.19
CA HIS A 233 10.37 5.18 6.41
C HIS A 233 11.05 4.69 5.12
N LEU A 234 10.45 4.95 3.95
CA LEU A 234 11.03 4.59 2.66
C LEU A 234 12.32 5.36 2.37
N THR A 235 12.56 6.53 2.97
CA THR A 235 13.74 7.37 2.65
C THR A 235 15.04 6.62 2.87
N GLU A 236 15.23 6.01 4.05
CA GLU A 236 16.42 5.22 4.36
C GLU A 236 16.53 3.94 3.53
N ILE A 237 15.40 3.29 3.22
CA ILE A 237 15.38 2.05 2.41
C ILE A 237 15.78 2.38 0.98
N MET A 238 15.20 3.42 0.39
CA MET A 238 15.50 3.82 -0.99
C MET A 238 16.97 4.26 -1.12
N ASP A 239 17.55 4.92 -0.12
CA ASP A 239 18.98 5.25 -0.11
C ASP A 239 19.87 4.01 -0.04
N GLU A 240 19.57 3.06 0.86
CA GLU A 240 20.33 1.81 1.01
C GLU A 240 20.36 0.97 -0.28
N TYR A 241 19.24 0.96 -1.02
CA TYR A 241 19.10 0.22 -2.27
C TYR A 241 19.46 1.01 -3.53
N ASP A 242 20.05 2.21 -3.40
CA ASP A 242 20.49 3.03 -4.52
C ASP A 242 19.32 3.54 -5.41
N LEU A 243 18.16 3.78 -4.80
CA LEU A 243 16.88 4.13 -5.43
C LEU A 243 16.37 5.54 -5.08
N LEU A 244 16.94 6.23 -4.09
CA LEU A 244 16.52 7.57 -3.67
C LEU A 244 17.03 8.64 -4.65
N PRO A 245 16.18 9.41 -5.34
CA PRO A 245 16.65 10.42 -6.28
C PRO A 245 17.49 11.50 -5.62
N VAL A 246 18.69 11.72 -6.16
CA VAL A 246 19.59 12.77 -5.71
C VAL A 246 20.12 13.55 -6.92
N GLN A 247 20.01 14.87 -6.84
CA GLN A 247 20.43 15.84 -7.85
C GLN A 247 19.84 15.56 -9.24
N ASN A 248 18.50 15.66 -9.36
CA ASN A 248 17.73 15.35 -10.57
C ASN A 248 17.94 13.92 -11.07
N TYR A 249 17.72 12.94 -10.19
CA TYR A 249 17.84 11.50 -10.46
C TYR A 249 19.20 11.07 -11.00
N ARG A 250 20.26 11.86 -10.83
CA ARG A 250 21.61 11.49 -11.30
C ARG A 250 22.16 10.34 -10.48
N PHE A 251 21.97 10.42 -9.16
CA PHE A 251 22.38 9.42 -8.19
C PHE A 251 21.15 8.83 -7.49
N GLY A 252 21.35 7.71 -6.80
CA GLY A 252 20.30 7.01 -6.05
C GLY A 252 20.55 6.94 -4.55
N SER A 253 21.56 7.64 -4.04
CA SER A 253 21.93 7.64 -2.63
C SER A 253 22.81 8.86 -2.30
N HIS A 254 22.83 9.26 -1.02
CA HIS A 254 23.70 10.34 -0.55
C HIS A 254 24.08 10.17 0.93
N THR A 255 25.32 10.53 1.28
CA THR A 255 25.83 10.39 2.66
C THR A 255 25.10 11.25 3.71
N GLU A 256 24.39 12.29 3.25
CA GLU A 256 23.60 13.19 4.11
C GLU A 256 22.13 12.78 4.25
N THR A 257 21.68 11.70 3.57
CA THR A 257 20.29 11.21 3.70
C THR A 257 19.90 10.93 5.15
N LYS A 258 20.85 10.50 5.98
CA LYS A 258 20.66 10.33 7.44
C LYS A 258 20.11 11.57 8.18
N ASN A 259 20.29 12.77 7.62
CA ASN A 259 19.80 14.02 8.21
C ASN A 259 18.30 14.24 7.96
N ILE A 260 17.72 13.51 7.00
CA ILE A 260 16.30 13.56 6.61
C ILE A 260 15.66 12.16 6.65
N ALA A 261 16.26 11.22 7.39
CA ALA A 261 15.67 9.90 7.62
C ALA A 261 14.42 10.00 8.51
N SER A 262 13.53 9.02 8.42
CA SER A 262 12.25 8.99 9.15
C SER A 262 12.39 9.24 10.66
N ASP A 263 13.42 8.66 11.27
CA ASP A 263 13.76 8.76 12.69
C ASP A 263 14.16 10.19 13.13
N VAL A 264 14.63 11.04 12.21
CA VAL A 264 14.93 12.46 12.50
C VAL A 264 13.64 13.23 12.75
N PHE A 265 12.62 13.01 11.91
CA PHE A 265 11.30 13.61 12.08
C PHE A 265 10.65 13.11 13.36
N LEU A 266 10.63 11.80 13.56
CA LEU A 266 10.04 11.17 14.75
C LEU A 266 10.60 11.73 16.07
N LYS A 267 11.91 11.95 16.17
CA LYS A 267 12.56 12.36 17.42
C LYS A 267 12.47 13.86 17.69
N ASN A 268 12.46 14.68 16.64
CA ASN A 268 12.66 16.12 16.78
C ASN A 268 11.43 16.97 16.44
N TYR A 269 10.50 16.43 15.65
CA TYR A 269 9.41 17.24 15.07
C TYR A 269 8.02 16.63 15.27
N LEU A 270 7.87 15.30 15.17
CA LEU A 270 6.56 14.65 15.27
C LEU A 270 6.10 14.58 16.73
N THR A 271 5.11 15.41 17.08
CA THR A 271 4.60 15.58 18.45
C THR A 271 3.30 14.83 18.72
N GLN A 272 2.66 14.31 17.67
CA GLN A 272 1.34 13.67 17.73
C GLN A 272 1.25 12.56 18.80
N GLY A 273 2.29 11.74 18.93
CA GLY A 273 2.40 10.71 19.97
C GLY A 273 1.40 9.55 19.88
N LYS A 274 0.53 9.54 18.85
CA LYS A 274 -0.45 8.50 18.54
C LYS A 274 -0.54 8.31 17.01
N PRO A 275 -1.07 7.18 16.50
CA PRO A 275 -1.33 7.02 15.07
C PRO A 275 -2.47 7.94 14.57
N ASP A 276 -2.35 8.51 13.36
CA ASP A 276 -3.44 9.22 12.64
C ASP A 276 -3.68 8.68 11.24
N GLY A 277 -4.88 8.83 10.70
CA GLY A 277 -5.17 8.48 9.30
C GLY A 277 -6.14 9.44 8.62
N CYS A 278 -6.39 9.20 7.32
CA CYS A 278 -7.21 10.08 6.49
C CYS A 278 -8.68 10.23 6.95
N TRP A 279 -9.26 9.16 7.49
CA TRP A 279 -10.63 9.11 7.99
C TRP A 279 -10.70 8.23 9.23
N GLN A 280 -11.74 8.45 10.05
CA GLN A 280 -12.01 7.64 11.24
C GLN A 280 -12.06 6.14 10.88
N GLY A 281 -11.30 5.32 11.60
CA GLY A 281 -11.19 3.89 11.32
C GLY A 281 -10.16 3.51 10.24
N CYS A 282 -9.34 4.44 9.75
CA CYS A 282 -8.19 4.09 8.91
C CYS A 282 -7.23 3.17 9.68
N THR A 283 -7.10 1.92 9.22
CA THR A 283 -6.32 0.88 9.91
C THR A 283 -4.81 1.11 9.82
N MET A 284 -4.34 1.70 8.71
CA MET A 284 -2.92 2.00 8.50
C MET A 284 -2.40 3.13 9.38
N ALA A 285 -3.23 4.14 9.61
CA ALA A 285 -2.89 5.32 10.39
C ALA A 285 -1.48 5.90 10.08
N CYS A 286 -1.20 6.14 8.80
CA CYS A 286 0.11 6.59 8.32
C CYS A 286 0.38 8.09 8.48
N ALA A 287 -0.64 8.95 8.66
CA ALA A 287 -0.44 10.40 8.66
C ALA A 287 0.32 10.85 9.92
N LYS A 288 1.14 11.91 9.78
CA LYS A 288 2.05 12.40 10.83
C LYS A 288 2.04 13.91 10.83
N THR A 289 2.08 14.52 12.01
CA THR A 289 2.07 15.98 12.12
C THR A 289 3.26 16.50 12.92
N ALA A 290 3.85 17.58 12.44
CA ALA A 290 4.79 18.42 13.19
C ALA A 290 4.05 19.66 13.68
N ASP A 291 3.79 19.74 14.99
CA ASP A 291 3.06 20.87 15.58
C ASP A 291 3.99 22.05 15.93
N ALA A 292 3.42 23.26 15.91
CA ALA A 292 4.10 24.50 16.30
C ALA A 292 5.42 24.78 15.53
N PHE A 293 5.52 24.27 14.29
CA PHE A 293 6.64 24.56 13.40
C PHE A 293 6.64 26.04 13.04
N THR A 294 7.78 26.71 13.21
CA THR A 294 7.89 28.16 12.96
C THR A 294 8.44 28.42 11.57
N LEU A 295 7.65 29.07 10.72
CA LEU A 295 8.03 29.38 9.35
C LEU A 295 9.11 30.47 9.29
N LYS A 296 10.09 30.31 8.40
CA LYS A 296 11.28 31.19 8.30
C LYS A 296 11.23 32.09 7.08
N THR A 297 10.48 31.73 6.05
CA THR A 297 10.39 32.44 4.77
C THR A 297 8.95 32.84 4.45
N GLY A 298 8.74 33.41 3.25
CA GLY A 298 7.40 33.64 2.72
C GLY A 298 6.53 34.65 3.45
N PRO A 299 5.24 34.72 3.07
CA PRO A 299 4.27 35.66 3.64
C PRO A 299 3.84 35.30 5.07
N TYR A 300 4.08 34.07 5.50
CA TYR A 300 3.73 33.57 6.84
C TYR A 300 4.95 33.48 7.77
N LYS A 301 6.05 34.17 7.42
CA LYS A 301 7.28 34.16 8.20
C LYS A 301 7.01 34.54 9.66
N GLY A 302 7.43 33.68 10.58
CA GLY A 302 7.29 33.85 12.02
C GLY A 302 6.01 33.25 12.59
N ASP A 303 5.06 32.82 11.75
CA ASP A 303 3.87 32.10 12.21
C ASP A 303 4.24 30.69 12.68
N GLN A 304 3.55 30.22 13.71
CA GLN A 304 3.61 28.83 14.17
C GLN A 304 2.45 28.06 13.57
N VAL A 305 2.76 26.99 12.84
CA VAL A 305 1.78 26.19 12.10
C VAL A 305 1.89 24.71 12.45
N VAL A 306 0.87 23.96 12.06
CA VAL A 306 0.93 22.50 12.01
C VAL A 306 1.27 22.11 10.59
N VAL A 307 2.27 21.25 10.42
CA VAL A 307 2.65 20.68 9.12
C VAL A 307 2.21 19.23 9.10
N ASP A 308 1.37 18.85 8.13
CA ASP A 308 0.95 17.47 7.87
C ASP A 308 1.97 16.79 6.95
N GLY A 309 2.69 15.81 7.48
CA GLY A 309 3.80 15.11 6.84
C GLY A 309 5.11 15.16 7.63
N PRO A 310 6.26 14.94 6.97
CA PRO A 310 6.39 14.77 5.53
C PRO A 310 6.08 13.35 5.06
N GLU A 311 5.47 13.23 3.89
CA GLU A 311 5.40 11.97 3.13
C GLU A 311 6.74 11.69 2.44
N TYR A 312 7.01 10.42 2.09
CA TYR A 312 8.24 9.98 1.42
C TYR A 312 8.56 10.80 0.19
N GLU A 313 7.58 11.03 -0.68
CA GLU A 313 7.76 11.77 -1.92
C GLU A 313 8.23 13.21 -1.66
N THR A 314 7.77 13.85 -0.59
CA THR A 314 8.24 15.18 -0.21
C THR A 314 9.70 15.13 0.25
N VAL A 315 10.06 14.13 1.07
CA VAL A 315 11.44 13.94 1.55
C VAL A 315 12.39 13.61 0.38
N GLY A 316 11.98 12.67 -0.48
CA GLY A 316 12.71 12.26 -1.67
C GLY A 316 12.91 13.42 -2.64
N GLY A 317 11.89 14.25 -2.84
CA GLY A 317 12.00 15.46 -3.64
C GLY A 317 13.01 16.47 -3.11
N CYS A 318 13.13 16.59 -1.78
CA CYS A 318 14.15 17.44 -1.16
C CYS A 318 15.57 16.89 -1.41
N ALA A 319 15.77 15.57 -1.26
CA ALA A 319 17.02 14.91 -1.62
C ALA A 319 17.36 15.09 -3.11
N ASN A 320 16.35 15.08 -3.97
CA ASN A 320 16.48 15.27 -5.41
C ASN A 320 16.96 16.69 -5.78
N MET A 321 16.56 17.70 -4.99
CA MET A 321 17.10 19.07 -5.05
C MET A 321 18.50 19.21 -4.43
N GLY A 322 19.02 18.13 -3.81
CA GLY A 322 20.28 18.13 -3.09
C GLY A 322 20.20 18.82 -1.72
N ILE A 323 19.01 18.88 -1.11
CA ILE A 323 18.77 19.55 0.18
C ILE A 323 18.48 18.49 1.25
N PHE A 324 19.36 18.40 2.25
CA PHE A 324 19.31 17.42 3.34
C PHE A 324 19.07 18.10 4.70
N ASP A 325 18.13 19.04 4.75
CA ASP A 325 17.74 19.80 5.94
C ASP A 325 16.28 19.48 6.31
N PRO A 326 16.00 18.88 7.48
CA PRO A 326 14.63 18.54 7.88
C PRO A 326 13.73 19.76 8.08
N GLU A 327 14.27 20.93 8.47
CA GLU A 327 13.44 22.13 8.61
C GLU A 327 13.01 22.66 7.24
N PHE A 328 13.90 22.58 6.23
CA PHE A 328 13.52 22.86 4.86
C PHE A 328 12.43 21.91 4.37
N VAL A 329 12.54 20.60 4.65
CA VAL A 329 11.52 19.61 4.24
C VAL A 329 10.14 19.99 4.78
N LEU A 330 10.04 20.34 6.06
CA LEU A 330 8.77 20.73 6.69
C LEU A 330 8.24 22.05 6.13
N GLU A 331 9.11 23.05 5.94
CA GLU A 331 8.70 24.35 5.39
C GLU A 331 8.27 24.23 3.92
N PHE A 332 9.00 23.44 3.13
CA PHE A 332 8.65 23.11 1.74
C PHE A 332 7.29 22.41 1.67
N ASN A 333 7.05 21.38 2.50
CA ASN A 333 5.77 20.67 2.59
C ASN A 333 4.63 21.65 2.90
N PHE A 334 4.79 22.47 3.95
CA PHE A 334 3.78 23.45 4.34
C PHE A 334 3.42 24.41 3.20
N TYR A 335 4.41 24.93 2.48
CA TYR A 335 4.16 25.87 1.39
C TYR A 335 3.57 25.20 0.16
N CYS A 336 3.92 23.94 -0.12
CA CYS A 336 3.24 23.16 -1.15
C CYS A 336 1.75 23.01 -0.82
N ASP A 337 1.40 22.59 0.39
CA ASP A 337 0.00 22.45 0.81
C ASP A 337 -0.74 23.80 0.77
N THR A 338 -0.13 24.83 1.36
CA THR A 338 -0.75 26.15 1.49
C THR A 338 -0.96 26.84 0.16
N TYR A 339 -0.07 26.63 -0.81
CA TYR A 339 -0.20 27.19 -2.15
C TYR A 339 -0.94 26.27 -3.13
N GLY A 340 -1.28 25.04 -2.73
CA GLY A 340 -1.91 24.06 -3.61
C GLY A 340 -0.98 23.57 -4.72
N LEU A 341 0.28 23.32 -4.38
CA LEU A 341 1.31 22.80 -5.29
C LEU A 341 1.59 21.34 -4.98
N ASP A 342 1.72 20.53 -6.03
CA ASP A 342 2.23 19.16 -5.91
C ASP A 342 3.70 19.18 -5.50
N THR A 343 4.05 18.49 -4.40
CA THR A 343 5.41 18.43 -3.88
C THR A 343 6.35 17.79 -4.90
N ILE A 344 5.90 16.73 -5.59
CA ILE A 344 6.67 15.98 -6.59
C ILE A 344 7.01 16.84 -7.81
N SER A 345 6.00 17.44 -8.45
CA SER A 345 6.23 18.28 -9.63
C SER A 345 7.08 19.51 -9.30
N THR A 346 6.93 20.05 -8.09
CA THR A 346 7.71 21.20 -7.62
C THR A 346 9.17 20.82 -7.38
N SER A 347 9.44 19.71 -6.66
CA SER A 347 10.79 19.24 -6.37
C SER A 347 11.53 18.75 -7.61
N THR A 348 10.89 17.90 -8.42
CA THR A 348 11.48 17.35 -9.65
C THR A 348 11.71 18.46 -10.69
N GLY A 349 10.77 19.41 -10.83
CA GLY A 349 10.96 20.61 -11.64
C GLY A 349 12.15 21.45 -11.18
N MET A 350 12.22 21.78 -9.88
CA MET A 350 13.33 22.53 -9.30
C MET A 350 14.67 21.82 -9.49
N SER A 351 14.71 20.51 -9.30
CA SER A 351 15.91 19.68 -9.49
C SER A 351 16.42 19.77 -10.93
N PHE A 352 15.54 19.71 -11.92
CA PHE A 352 15.91 19.92 -13.33
C PHE A 352 16.46 21.32 -13.56
N TYR A 353 15.85 22.37 -12.98
CA TYR A 353 16.36 23.75 -13.13
C TYR A 353 17.74 23.91 -12.49
N MET A 354 17.96 23.28 -11.34
CA MET A 354 19.25 23.28 -10.66
C MET A 354 20.34 22.60 -11.50
N GLU A 355 20.00 21.50 -12.18
CA GLU A 355 20.94 20.85 -13.09
C GLU A 355 21.25 21.70 -14.33
N MET A 356 20.23 22.31 -14.95
CA MET A 356 20.45 23.20 -16.08
C MET A 356 21.28 24.42 -15.67
N PHE A 357 21.17 24.87 -14.42
CA PHE A 357 22.02 25.92 -13.85
C PHE A 357 23.46 25.44 -13.65
N GLU A 358 23.67 24.22 -13.11
CA GLU A 358 25.00 23.60 -13.00
C GLU A 358 25.70 23.49 -14.38
N TYR A 359 24.94 23.17 -15.44
CA TYR A 359 25.46 23.10 -16.81
C TYR A 359 25.65 24.46 -17.50
N GLY A 360 25.30 25.57 -16.83
CA GLY A 360 25.37 26.92 -17.41
C GLY A 360 24.35 27.18 -18.52
N ILE A 361 23.39 26.27 -18.71
CA ILE A 361 22.25 26.44 -19.62
C ILE A 361 21.27 27.46 -19.02
N LEU A 362 21.06 27.38 -17.71
CA LEU A 362 20.48 28.44 -16.90
C LEU A 362 21.57 29.19 -16.12
N ASN A 363 21.25 30.41 -15.68
CA ASN A 363 22.11 31.24 -14.85
C ASN A 363 21.25 32.30 -14.14
N LYS A 364 21.85 33.12 -13.27
CA LYS A 364 21.11 34.15 -12.50
C LYS A 364 20.31 35.11 -13.37
N GLU A 365 20.87 35.55 -14.50
CA GLU A 365 20.18 36.46 -15.43
C GLU A 365 18.94 35.80 -16.03
N ARG A 366 19.08 34.55 -16.49
CA ARG A 366 17.99 33.76 -17.07
C ARG A 366 16.97 33.30 -16.03
N CYS A 367 17.32 33.24 -14.75
CA CYS A 367 16.46 32.77 -13.66
C CYS A 367 15.88 33.91 -12.81
N GLY A 368 15.74 35.12 -13.37
CA GLY A 368 15.15 36.25 -12.67
C GLY A 368 15.90 36.63 -11.39
N GLY A 369 17.21 36.45 -11.36
CA GLY A 369 18.10 36.71 -10.22
C GLY A 369 18.33 35.54 -9.26
N LEU A 370 17.61 34.41 -9.42
CA LEU A 370 17.73 33.25 -8.53
C LEU A 370 19.05 32.49 -8.76
N ASP A 371 19.66 32.04 -7.66
CA ASP A 371 20.87 31.21 -7.66
C ASP A 371 20.50 29.73 -7.48
N LEU A 372 20.07 29.09 -8.56
CA LEU A 372 19.54 27.72 -8.52
C LEU A 372 20.67 26.68 -8.56
N GLN A 373 21.64 26.76 -7.66
CA GLN A 373 22.58 25.65 -7.44
C GLN A 373 21.90 24.55 -6.63
N PHE A 374 22.29 23.28 -6.86
CA PHE A 374 21.85 22.17 -6.02
C PHE A 374 22.15 22.47 -4.54
N GLY A 375 21.19 22.16 -3.67
CA GLY A 375 21.29 22.42 -2.23
C GLY A 375 20.92 23.85 -1.79
N ASN A 376 20.60 24.78 -2.71
CA ASN A 376 20.21 26.13 -2.33
C ASN A 376 18.73 26.23 -1.91
N SER A 377 18.47 25.97 -0.63
CA SER A 377 17.13 26.02 -0.01
C SER A 377 16.46 27.40 -0.12
N ASP A 378 17.20 28.48 0.15
CA ASP A 378 16.68 29.85 0.08
C ASP A 378 16.16 30.18 -1.33
N ALA A 379 16.90 29.79 -2.37
CA ALA A 379 16.49 30.03 -3.75
C ALA A 379 15.27 29.20 -4.15
N ALA A 380 15.17 27.95 -3.68
CA ALA A 380 14.02 27.08 -3.93
C ALA A 380 12.73 27.64 -3.30
N LEU A 381 12.76 28.03 -2.01
CA LEU A 381 11.61 28.65 -1.34
C LEU A 381 11.27 30.01 -1.96
N THR A 382 12.27 30.82 -2.28
CA THR A 382 12.05 32.12 -2.96
C THR A 382 11.36 31.92 -4.31
N PHE A 383 11.76 30.92 -5.09
CA PHE A 383 11.08 30.56 -6.33
C PHE A 383 9.60 30.24 -6.10
N MET A 384 9.29 29.37 -5.11
CA MET A 384 7.91 29.00 -4.78
C MET A 384 7.07 30.22 -4.39
N HIS A 385 7.59 31.10 -3.54
CA HIS A 385 6.88 32.31 -3.14
C HIS A 385 6.63 33.24 -4.33
N ARG A 386 7.61 33.41 -5.22
CA ARG A 386 7.46 34.24 -6.43
C ARG A 386 6.43 33.64 -7.39
N MET A 387 6.44 32.32 -7.55
CA MET A 387 5.44 31.61 -8.35
C MET A 387 4.04 31.80 -7.77
N ALA A 388 3.85 31.58 -6.47
CA ALA A 388 2.56 31.75 -5.78
C ALA A 388 2.06 33.21 -5.80
N ALA A 389 2.97 34.19 -5.74
CA ALA A 389 2.65 35.60 -5.87
C ALA A 389 2.30 36.03 -7.32
N GLY A 390 2.46 35.14 -8.30
CA GLY A 390 2.14 35.42 -9.70
C GLY A 390 3.14 36.36 -10.39
N ASP A 391 4.41 36.32 -9.97
CA ASP A 391 5.52 37.11 -10.53
C ASP A 391 5.58 36.97 -12.07
N LYS A 392 5.83 38.09 -12.74
CA LYS A 392 5.81 38.22 -14.22
C LYS A 392 7.16 38.00 -14.89
N ASP A 393 8.21 37.73 -14.13
CA ASP A 393 9.50 37.30 -14.67
C ASP A 393 9.34 36.11 -15.65
N GLU A 394 10.06 36.15 -16.78
CA GLU A 394 9.91 35.16 -17.87
C GLU A 394 10.18 33.74 -17.37
N PHE A 395 11.24 33.54 -16.59
CA PHE A 395 11.59 32.23 -16.08
C PHE A 395 10.55 31.71 -15.11
N ILE A 396 10.10 32.54 -14.15
CA ILE A 396 9.07 32.13 -13.19
C ILE A 396 7.79 31.68 -13.93
N GLN A 397 7.36 32.43 -14.95
CA GLN A 397 6.15 32.12 -15.73
C GLN A 397 6.26 30.85 -16.60
N VAL A 398 7.47 30.48 -17.03
CA VAL A 398 7.71 29.26 -17.82
C VAL A 398 7.89 28.06 -16.90
N ALA A 399 8.71 28.21 -15.85
CA ALA A 399 8.98 27.18 -14.86
C ALA A 399 7.71 26.76 -14.09
N SER A 400 6.79 27.70 -13.81
CA SER A 400 5.50 27.38 -13.19
C SER A 400 4.57 26.50 -14.03
N LYS A 401 4.98 26.13 -15.26
CA LYS A 401 4.21 25.28 -16.17
C LYS A 401 4.85 23.91 -16.40
N GLY A 402 5.83 23.54 -15.56
CA GLY A 402 6.47 22.23 -15.55
C GLY A 402 7.64 22.08 -16.52
N ILE A 403 8.36 20.97 -16.37
CA ILE A 403 9.61 20.64 -17.08
C ILE A 403 9.41 20.70 -18.60
N ARG A 404 8.31 20.14 -19.11
CA ARG A 404 8.02 20.13 -20.56
C ARG A 404 8.09 21.52 -21.17
N ARG A 405 7.54 22.53 -20.49
CA ARG A 405 7.52 23.91 -20.97
C ARG A 405 8.87 24.59 -20.86
N VAL A 406 9.65 24.23 -19.84
CA VAL A 406 11.03 24.69 -19.71
C VAL A 406 11.90 24.09 -20.82
N LYS A 407 11.77 22.79 -21.12
CA LYS A 407 12.47 22.15 -22.26
C LYS A 407 12.17 22.87 -23.58
N ASP A 408 10.88 23.06 -23.89
CA ASP A 408 10.44 23.80 -25.09
C ASP A 408 11.08 25.19 -25.16
N TRP A 409 11.12 25.90 -24.02
CA TRP A 409 11.66 27.25 -23.91
C TRP A 409 13.17 27.30 -24.11
N LEU A 410 13.93 26.42 -23.44
CA LEU A 410 15.38 26.32 -23.58
C LEU A 410 15.79 26.02 -25.03
N ILE A 411 15.13 25.02 -25.65
CA ILE A 411 15.37 24.62 -27.04
C ILE A 411 15.04 25.78 -27.98
N LYS A 412 13.90 26.46 -27.78
CA LYS A 412 13.49 27.62 -28.62
C LYS A 412 14.47 28.78 -28.50
N LYS A 413 15.05 29.01 -27.32
CA LYS A 413 16.07 30.06 -27.10
C LYS A 413 17.46 29.67 -27.62
N GLY A 414 17.65 28.41 -28.02
CA GLY A 414 18.94 27.88 -28.47
C GLY A 414 19.96 27.78 -27.34
N TRP A 415 19.50 27.51 -26.12
CA TRP A 415 20.36 27.36 -24.95
C TRP A 415 20.56 25.89 -24.62
N GLY A 416 21.81 25.43 -24.58
CA GLY A 416 22.16 24.05 -24.27
C GLY A 416 21.99 23.09 -25.45
N ASP A 417 22.41 21.84 -25.24
CA ASP A 417 22.20 20.76 -26.19
C ASP A 417 20.79 20.15 -26.04
N LYS A 418 20.10 19.93 -27.17
CA LYS A 418 18.72 19.43 -27.16
C LYS A 418 18.62 18.04 -26.54
N GLN A 419 19.55 17.14 -26.85
CA GLN A 419 19.50 15.77 -26.37
C GLN A 419 19.67 15.73 -24.85
N ILE A 420 20.63 16.50 -24.31
CA ILE A 420 20.82 16.64 -22.87
C ILE A 420 19.56 17.18 -22.18
N ILE A 421 18.92 18.21 -22.74
CA ILE A 421 17.69 18.79 -22.17
C ILE A 421 16.55 17.77 -22.12
N GLU A 422 16.37 16.99 -23.18
CA GLU A 422 15.33 15.95 -23.24
C GLU A 422 15.63 14.77 -22.32
N ASP A 423 16.89 14.32 -22.28
CA ASP A 423 17.28 13.15 -21.48
C ASP A 423 17.33 13.43 -19.98
N CYS A 424 17.62 14.67 -19.57
CA CYS A 424 17.66 15.08 -18.17
C CYS A 424 16.31 15.59 -17.65
N GLY A 425 15.39 15.99 -18.53
CA GLY A 425 14.08 16.49 -18.13
C GLY A 425 13.17 15.34 -17.73
N MET A 426 13.15 15.02 -16.43
CA MET A 426 12.42 13.91 -15.81
C MET A 426 10.89 14.13 -15.79
N GLU A 427 10.29 14.16 -16.98
CA GLU A 427 8.85 14.19 -17.22
C GLU A 427 8.45 13.23 -18.35
N SER A 428 7.24 12.70 -18.28
CA SER A 428 6.58 12.06 -19.42
C SER A 428 5.10 12.39 -19.40
N LYS A 429 4.46 12.41 -20.58
CA LYS A 429 3.07 12.87 -20.77
C LYS A 429 2.73 14.26 -20.20
N GLY A 430 3.73 15.04 -19.78
CA GLY A 430 3.58 16.38 -19.22
C GLY A 430 3.48 16.39 -17.71
N LEU A 431 3.78 15.27 -17.06
CA LEU A 431 3.84 15.11 -15.62
C LEU A 431 5.25 14.68 -15.22
N GLU A 432 5.77 15.29 -14.16
CA GLU A 432 7.06 15.03 -13.55
C GLU A 432 7.12 13.63 -12.91
N TYR A 433 8.32 13.05 -12.86
CA TYR A 433 8.55 11.75 -12.22
C TYR A 433 8.36 11.85 -10.71
N SER A 434 7.77 10.81 -10.12
CA SER A 434 7.82 10.57 -8.67
C SER A 434 9.16 9.99 -8.25
N GLU A 435 9.43 10.03 -6.94
CA GLU A 435 10.79 10.06 -6.42
C GLU A 435 11.41 8.66 -6.27
N TYR A 436 11.60 7.95 -7.39
CA TYR A 436 12.33 6.68 -7.46
C TYR A 436 13.29 6.62 -8.65
N VAL A 437 14.55 6.25 -8.43
CA VAL A 437 15.53 6.02 -9.49
C VAL A 437 15.26 4.68 -10.17
N THR A 438 14.93 4.71 -11.46
CA THR A 438 14.46 3.53 -12.20
C THR A 438 15.50 2.89 -13.11
N LYS A 439 16.72 3.43 -13.19
CA LYS A 439 17.77 3.00 -14.15
C LYS A 439 17.99 1.47 -14.16
N GLU A 440 17.88 0.82 -13.02
CA GLU A 440 18.11 -0.62 -12.87
C GLU A 440 16.81 -1.44 -12.81
N SER A 441 15.65 -0.80 -12.66
CA SER A 441 14.35 -1.47 -12.65
C SER A 441 13.61 -1.29 -13.96
N LEU A 442 13.68 -2.31 -14.82
CA LEU A 442 12.89 -2.36 -16.04
C LEU A 442 11.38 -2.35 -15.73
N ALA A 443 10.96 -2.92 -14.60
CA ALA A 443 9.56 -2.89 -14.18
C ALA A 443 9.10 -1.45 -13.88
N GLN A 444 9.84 -0.69 -13.07
CA GLN A 444 9.45 0.69 -12.74
C GLN A 444 9.60 1.66 -13.92
N GLN A 445 10.55 1.42 -14.85
CA GLN A 445 10.59 2.14 -16.12
C GLN A 445 9.25 2.01 -16.86
N GLY A 446 8.73 0.78 -16.99
CA GLY A 446 7.40 0.53 -17.54
C GLY A 446 6.28 1.11 -16.68
N GLY A 447 6.44 1.09 -15.35
CA GLY A 447 5.50 1.65 -14.39
C GLY A 447 5.36 3.17 -14.45
N TYR A 448 6.29 3.85 -15.10
CA TYR A 448 6.19 5.29 -15.39
C TYR A 448 5.79 5.61 -16.82
N GLY A 449 6.33 4.85 -17.78
CA GLY A 449 6.04 5.12 -19.18
C GLY A 449 4.70 4.59 -19.65
N MET A 450 4.19 3.47 -19.15
CA MET A 450 2.97 2.82 -19.67
C MET A 450 1.70 3.03 -18.81
N THR A 451 1.81 3.80 -17.74
CA THR A 451 0.69 4.27 -16.93
C THR A 451 -0.08 5.38 -17.66
N LEU A 452 -1.38 5.47 -17.39
CA LEU A 452 -2.26 6.33 -18.19
C LEU A 452 -2.17 7.80 -17.80
N LYS A 453 -1.89 8.08 -16.52
CA LYS A 453 -1.81 9.46 -16.00
C LYS A 453 -0.43 10.12 -16.16
N GLY A 454 0.60 9.36 -16.52
CA GLY A 454 2.00 9.83 -16.52
C GLY A 454 2.84 9.12 -15.47
N PRO A 455 4.10 9.55 -15.25
CA PRO A 455 5.09 8.89 -14.40
C PRO A 455 4.84 9.06 -12.88
N GLN A 456 3.61 8.78 -12.45
CA GLN A 456 3.24 8.57 -11.07
C GLN A 456 3.36 7.09 -10.70
N HIS A 457 3.90 6.79 -9.52
CA HIS A 457 4.08 5.41 -9.04
C HIS A 457 2.76 4.80 -8.52
N ASP A 458 1.73 5.62 -8.32
CA ASP A 458 0.42 5.24 -7.79
C ASP A 458 -0.23 4.07 -8.56
N GLU A 459 -0.16 4.07 -9.89
CA GLU A 459 -0.71 3.01 -10.75
C GLU A 459 0.18 1.77 -10.79
N ALA A 460 1.50 1.93 -10.69
CA ALA A 460 2.47 0.85 -10.82
C ALA A 460 3.70 1.14 -9.95
N TRP A 461 3.61 0.80 -8.67
CA TRP A 461 4.74 0.85 -7.74
C TRP A 461 5.38 -0.53 -7.68
N LEU A 462 6.30 -0.78 -8.61
CA LEU A 462 6.97 -2.07 -8.79
C LEU A 462 8.43 -2.04 -8.35
N ILE A 463 8.96 -0.86 -8.03
CA ILE A 463 10.36 -0.65 -7.68
C ILE A 463 10.79 -1.51 -6.48
N PHE A 464 9.95 -1.59 -5.43
CA PHE A 464 10.24 -2.36 -4.23
C PHE A 464 10.25 -3.86 -4.54
N MET A 465 9.27 -4.33 -5.31
CA MET A 465 9.15 -5.72 -5.74
C MET A 465 10.33 -6.15 -6.63
N ASP A 466 10.80 -5.28 -7.52
CA ASP A 466 11.89 -5.57 -8.45
C ASP A 466 13.26 -5.49 -7.77
N MET A 467 13.53 -4.39 -7.06
CA MET A 467 14.88 -4.03 -6.61
C MET A 467 15.17 -4.38 -5.15
N VAL A 468 14.15 -4.42 -4.28
CA VAL A 468 14.32 -4.67 -2.85
C VAL A 468 14.03 -6.13 -2.51
N ASN A 469 12.84 -6.61 -2.88
CA ASN A 469 12.39 -7.97 -2.54
C ASN A 469 12.71 -9.01 -3.63
N ASN A 470 13.06 -8.59 -4.84
CA ASN A 470 13.32 -9.46 -6.00
C ASN A 470 12.19 -10.49 -6.27
N GLN A 471 10.94 -10.07 -6.12
CA GLN A 471 9.72 -10.88 -6.29
C GLN A 471 9.35 -11.12 -7.76
N ILE A 472 9.89 -10.31 -8.69
CA ILE A 472 9.62 -10.37 -10.14
C ILE A 472 10.92 -10.47 -10.97
N PRO A 473 11.71 -11.53 -10.79
CA PRO A 473 13.10 -11.58 -11.26
C PRO A 473 13.24 -11.67 -12.78
N THR A 474 12.28 -12.28 -13.49
CA THR A 474 12.40 -12.50 -14.93
C THR A 474 11.76 -11.38 -15.76
N PHE A 475 12.15 -11.27 -17.03
CA PHE A 475 11.50 -10.35 -17.96
C PHE A 475 9.99 -10.60 -18.08
N GLN A 476 9.56 -11.87 -18.05
CA GLN A 476 8.15 -12.22 -18.14
C GLN A 476 7.38 -11.83 -16.89
N ASP A 477 7.97 -12.00 -15.70
CA ASP A 477 7.36 -11.55 -14.44
C ASP A 477 7.16 -10.04 -14.44
N LYS A 478 8.13 -9.27 -14.94
CA LYS A 478 8.04 -7.81 -15.07
C LYS A 478 6.95 -7.39 -16.04
N ALA A 479 6.84 -8.07 -17.18
CA ALA A 479 5.79 -7.82 -18.16
C ALA A 479 4.39 -8.16 -17.60
N GLU A 480 4.25 -9.25 -16.84
CA GLU A 480 3.00 -9.62 -16.17
C GLU A 480 2.65 -8.66 -15.03
N ALA A 481 3.63 -8.23 -14.24
CA ALA A 481 3.44 -7.21 -13.21
C ALA A 481 2.88 -5.90 -13.79
N LEU A 482 3.40 -5.47 -14.93
CA LEU A 482 2.92 -4.29 -15.66
C LEU A 482 1.56 -4.48 -16.36
N HIS A 483 1.08 -5.71 -16.43
CA HIS A 483 -0.30 -6.02 -16.82
C HIS A 483 -1.23 -6.01 -15.60
N TYR A 484 -0.91 -6.77 -14.56
CA TYR A 484 -1.77 -6.97 -13.39
C TYR A 484 -1.87 -5.74 -12.46
N PHE A 485 -0.73 -5.20 -12.00
CA PHE A 485 -0.73 -4.19 -10.93
C PHE A 485 -1.38 -2.86 -11.31
N PRO A 486 -1.26 -2.34 -12.54
CA PRO A 486 -2.03 -1.18 -12.97
C PRO A 486 -3.53 -1.36 -12.86
N MET A 487 -4.05 -2.57 -13.14
CA MET A 487 -5.47 -2.86 -12.98
C MET A 487 -5.83 -2.92 -11.49
N TRP A 488 -5.10 -3.73 -10.73
CA TRP A 488 -5.37 -3.90 -9.30
C TRP A 488 -5.29 -2.58 -8.53
N ARG A 489 -4.25 -1.77 -8.74
CA ARG A 489 -4.08 -0.47 -8.08
C ARG A 489 -5.12 0.57 -8.53
N THR A 490 -5.66 0.44 -9.75
CA THR A 490 -6.79 1.24 -10.23
C THR A 490 -8.09 0.86 -9.52
N TRP A 491 -8.29 -0.42 -9.17
CA TRP A 491 -9.49 -0.88 -8.47
C TRP A 491 -9.74 -0.14 -7.15
N PHE A 492 -8.69 0.15 -6.38
CA PHE A 492 -8.79 0.96 -5.15
C PHE A 492 -9.36 2.35 -5.43
N GLY A 493 -8.89 3.02 -6.48
CA GLY A 493 -9.39 4.34 -6.87
C GLY A 493 -10.85 4.32 -7.33
N LEU A 494 -11.32 3.23 -7.92
CA LEU A 494 -12.74 3.07 -8.29
C LEU A 494 -13.66 2.91 -7.08
N ASN A 495 -13.15 2.36 -5.99
CA ASN A 495 -13.92 2.08 -4.78
C ASN A 495 -13.67 3.11 -3.66
N GLY A 496 -12.83 4.12 -3.90
CA GLY A 496 -12.49 5.13 -2.89
C GLY A 496 -11.67 4.57 -1.71
N LEU A 497 -10.89 3.52 -1.93
CA LEU A 497 -10.11 2.85 -0.90
C LEU A 497 -8.62 3.25 -0.92
N CYS A 498 -7.99 3.25 0.24
CA CYS A 498 -6.53 3.34 0.34
C CYS A 498 -5.90 2.00 -0.04
N LYS A 499 -4.78 2.06 -0.77
CA LYS A 499 -4.03 0.88 -1.23
C LYS A 499 -2.94 0.41 -0.26
N LEU A 500 -2.51 1.26 0.67
CA LEU A 500 -1.45 0.91 1.62
C LEU A 500 -1.77 -0.32 2.49
N PRO A 501 -3.01 -0.50 3.01
CA PRO A 501 -3.34 -1.70 3.77
C PRO A 501 -3.17 -3.01 2.99
N TRP A 502 -3.15 -2.97 1.64
CA TRP A 502 -3.04 -4.17 0.83
C TRP A 502 -1.64 -4.77 0.82
N ASN A 503 -0.57 -3.96 0.74
CA ASN A 503 0.77 -4.49 0.49
C ASN A 503 1.90 -3.86 1.32
N ASP A 504 1.65 -2.79 2.08
CA ASP A 504 2.68 -2.20 2.94
C ASP A 504 2.85 -2.99 4.25
N VAL A 505 1.81 -3.70 4.66
CA VAL A 505 1.87 -4.70 5.73
C VAL A 505 1.33 -5.99 5.17
N GLU A 506 2.11 -7.05 5.19
CA GLU A 506 1.71 -8.35 4.65
C GLU A 506 1.41 -9.35 5.78
N PRO A 507 0.48 -10.32 5.57
CA PRO A 507 0.26 -11.41 6.52
C PRO A 507 1.54 -12.24 6.75
N GLU A 508 1.75 -12.75 7.96
CA GLU A 508 2.95 -13.54 8.31
C GLU A 508 3.18 -14.75 7.39
N ASN A 509 2.10 -15.38 6.92
CA ASN A 509 2.14 -16.54 6.03
C ASN A 509 2.12 -16.17 4.54
N ASN A 510 2.25 -14.89 4.16
CA ASN A 510 2.13 -14.47 2.76
C ASN A 510 3.15 -15.17 1.85
N ALA A 511 4.38 -15.36 2.35
CA ALA A 511 5.47 -16.03 1.63
C ALA A 511 5.18 -17.51 1.28
N GLU A 512 4.19 -18.13 1.92
CA GLU A 512 3.79 -19.53 1.70
C GLU A 512 2.71 -19.67 0.61
N THR A 513 2.21 -18.55 0.08
CA THR A 513 1.15 -18.54 -0.93
C THR A 513 1.70 -18.73 -2.35
N ASP A 514 0.83 -19.08 -3.31
CA ASP A 514 1.23 -19.35 -4.70
C ASP A 514 1.80 -18.09 -5.41
N GLU A 515 1.26 -16.91 -5.10
CA GLU A 515 1.64 -15.64 -5.70
C GLU A 515 1.87 -14.57 -4.61
N PRO A 516 2.92 -14.69 -3.79
CA PRO A 516 3.14 -13.83 -2.61
C PRO A 516 3.23 -12.35 -2.97
N ALA A 517 3.77 -12.05 -4.15
CA ALA A 517 3.84 -10.73 -4.76
C ALA A 517 2.48 -10.01 -4.88
N LYS A 518 1.36 -10.74 -4.92
CA LYS A 518 0.01 -10.17 -5.05
C LYS A 518 -0.72 -10.04 -3.70
N VAL A 519 -0.12 -10.53 -2.62
CA VAL A 519 -0.72 -10.59 -1.27
C VAL A 519 -2.13 -11.22 -1.30
N PRO A 520 -2.28 -12.48 -1.75
CA PRO A 520 -3.57 -13.07 -2.09
C PRO A 520 -4.53 -13.17 -0.90
N GLY A 521 -4.01 -13.20 0.33
CA GLY A 521 -4.81 -13.15 1.55
C GLY A 521 -5.54 -11.81 1.75
N HIS A 522 -4.94 -10.71 1.35
CA HIS A 522 -5.56 -9.38 1.34
C HIS A 522 -6.49 -9.19 0.14
N VAL A 523 -6.11 -9.69 -1.05
CA VAL A 523 -7.02 -9.67 -2.22
C VAL A 523 -8.34 -10.37 -1.90
N GLN A 524 -8.30 -11.51 -1.20
CA GLN A 524 -9.52 -12.18 -0.72
C GLN A 524 -10.31 -11.31 0.26
N ASN A 525 -9.65 -10.57 1.14
CA ASN A 525 -10.31 -9.66 2.07
C ASN A 525 -11.09 -8.55 1.34
N TYR A 526 -10.58 -8.05 0.22
CA TYR A 526 -11.27 -7.08 -0.62
C TYR A 526 -12.43 -7.68 -1.43
N VAL A 527 -12.38 -8.98 -1.76
CA VAL A 527 -13.53 -9.71 -2.31
C VAL A 527 -14.65 -9.76 -1.28
N ASP A 528 -14.32 -10.12 -0.03
CA ASP A 528 -15.28 -10.18 1.07
C ASP A 528 -15.88 -8.80 1.37
N TYR A 529 -15.05 -7.75 1.36
CA TYR A 529 -15.50 -6.35 1.43
C TYR A 529 -16.50 -6.01 0.31
N GLN A 530 -16.16 -6.29 -0.95
CA GLN A 530 -17.00 -5.90 -2.08
C GLN A 530 -18.36 -6.61 -2.05
N ASN A 531 -18.35 -7.92 -1.76
CA ASN A 531 -19.56 -8.71 -1.67
C ASN A 531 -20.39 -8.33 -0.44
N GLY A 532 -19.74 -8.09 0.71
CA GLY A 532 -20.41 -7.66 1.94
C GLY A 532 -21.06 -6.29 1.83
N MET A 533 -20.40 -5.34 1.16
CA MET A 533 -20.96 -4.01 0.96
C MET A 533 -22.12 -4.02 -0.05
N THR A 534 -21.91 -4.66 -1.21
CA THR A 534 -22.82 -4.50 -2.37
C THR A 534 -23.87 -5.60 -2.53
N GLY A 535 -23.71 -6.74 -1.85
CA GLY A 535 -24.48 -7.95 -2.11
C GLY A 535 -24.14 -8.64 -3.44
N GLY A 536 -23.00 -8.25 -4.03
CA GLY A 536 -22.45 -8.87 -5.22
C GLY A 536 -21.95 -10.30 -4.98
N ASN A 537 -21.48 -10.93 -6.06
CA ASN A 537 -20.81 -12.22 -6.03
C ASN A 537 -19.60 -12.19 -6.97
N VAL A 538 -18.63 -11.33 -6.64
CA VAL A 538 -17.37 -11.21 -7.36
C VAL A 538 -16.31 -12.09 -6.72
N ASP A 539 -15.40 -12.61 -7.54
CA ASP A 539 -14.16 -13.27 -7.15
C ASP A 539 -12.95 -12.35 -7.43
N LYS A 540 -11.73 -12.87 -7.23
CA LYS A 540 -10.49 -12.09 -7.38
C LYS A 540 -10.33 -11.57 -8.82
N GLU A 541 -10.61 -12.42 -9.80
CA GLU A 541 -10.61 -12.10 -11.22
C GLU A 541 -11.70 -11.07 -11.56
N GLY A 542 -12.86 -11.18 -10.93
CA GLY A 542 -13.96 -10.23 -11.04
C GLY A 542 -13.59 -8.82 -10.60
N LEU A 543 -12.80 -8.66 -9.52
CA LEU A 543 -12.28 -7.35 -9.10
C LEU A 543 -11.35 -6.75 -10.16
N ILE A 544 -10.43 -7.55 -10.69
CA ILE A 544 -9.52 -7.12 -11.76
C ILE A 544 -10.31 -6.72 -13.00
N LEU A 545 -11.30 -7.51 -13.42
CA LEU A 545 -12.14 -7.21 -14.58
C LEU A 545 -12.89 -5.88 -14.46
N GLN A 546 -13.35 -5.50 -13.26
CA GLN A 546 -13.96 -4.18 -13.04
C GLN A 546 -12.99 -3.05 -13.37
N SER A 547 -11.76 -3.14 -12.86
CA SER A 547 -10.71 -2.14 -13.09
C SER A 547 -10.14 -2.15 -14.51
N GLU A 548 -10.03 -3.33 -15.13
CA GLU A 548 -9.53 -3.50 -16.49
C GLU A 548 -10.45 -2.81 -17.52
N ARG A 549 -11.78 -2.86 -17.30
CA ARG A 549 -12.76 -2.09 -18.08
C ARG A 549 -12.46 -0.59 -18.01
N ALA A 550 -12.26 -0.06 -16.80
CA ALA A 550 -12.00 1.36 -16.61
C ALA A 550 -10.66 1.77 -17.23
N TYR A 551 -9.61 0.98 -17.05
CA TYR A 551 -8.27 1.26 -17.57
C TYR A 551 -8.26 1.28 -19.11
N ASN A 552 -8.89 0.30 -19.76
CA ASN A 552 -8.98 0.28 -21.23
C ASN A 552 -9.87 1.41 -21.77
N TRP A 553 -10.94 1.78 -21.05
CA TRP A 553 -11.74 2.94 -21.40
C TRP A 553 -10.95 4.25 -21.30
N GLN A 554 -10.17 4.45 -20.23
CA GLN A 554 -9.28 5.60 -20.08
C GLN A 554 -8.22 5.64 -21.20
N ARG A 555 -7.63 4.49 -21.57
CA ARG A 555 -6.73 4.42 -22.74
C ARG A 555 -7.44 4.81 -24.03
N ALA A 556 -8.66 4.33 -24.27
CA ALA A 556 -9.44 4.70 -25.45
C ALA A 556 -9.78 6.21 -25.47
N MET A 557 -10.03 6.81 -24.32
CA MET A 557 -10.19 8.27 -24.19
C MET A 557 -8.92 9.02 -24.55
N ASN A 558 -7.75 8.56 -24.09
CA ASN A 558 -6.46 9.16 -24.46
C ASN A 558 -6.26 9.12 -25.98
N VAL A 559 -6.55 7.98 -26.61
CA VAL A 559 -6.51 7.83 -28.08
C VAL A 559 -7.46 8.82 -28.77
N TRP A 560 -8.68 8.96 -28.26
CA TRP A 560 -9.64 9.92 -28.78
C TRP A 560 -9.14 11.37 -28.67
N MET A 561 -8.45 11.71 -27.58
CA MET A 561 -7.82 13.02 -27.39
C MET A 561 -6.54 13.23 -28.22
N GLY A 562 -6.18 12.28 -29.08
CA GLY A 562 -4.99 12.34 -29.94
C GLY A 562 -3.68 12.00 -29.22
N ARG A 563 -3.78 11.30 -28.08
CA ARG A 563 -2.67 10.80 -27.25
C ARG A 563 -2.74 9.28 -27.15
N GLY A 564 -2.07 8.67 -26.18
CA GLY A 564 -2.18 7.24 -25.90
C GLY A 564 -1.61 6.36 -27.01
N THR A 565 -0.56 6.83 -27.68
CA THR A 565 0.25 6.03 -28.61
C THR A 565 1.55 5.60 -27.95
N ARG A 566 2.29 4.70 -28.60
CA ARG A 566 3.63 4.29 -28.16
C ARG A 566 4.58 5.47 -27.93
N ASN A 567 4.50 6.50 -28.75
CA ASN A 567 5.31 7.71 -28.59
C ASN A 567 4.99 8.47 -27.30
N ASP A 568 3.74 8.44 -26.82
CA ASP A 568 3.36 9.06 -25.55
C ASP A 568 3.80 8.21 -24.33
N ASP A 569 4.13 6.94 -24.53
CA ASP A 569 4.66 6.02 -23.51
C ASP A 569 6.20 5.99 -23.45
N TRP A 570 6.86 6.86 -24.23
CA TRP A 570 8.30 7.04 -24.17
C TRP A 570 8.73 7.85 -22.94
N ILE A 571 9.95 7.56 -22.46
CA ILE A 571 10.49 8.09 -21.21
C ILE A 571 11.88 8.72 -21.44
N PRO A 572 12.27 9.76 -20.66
CA PRO A 572 13.59 10.37 -20.76
C PRO A 572 14.68 9.34 -20.47
N TYR A 573 15.80 9.39 -21.21
CA TYR A 573 16.81 8.34 -21.10
C TYR A 573 17.44 8.24 -19.70
N ARG A 574 17.45 9.31 -18.90
CA ARG A 574 17.91 9.23 -17.50
C ARG A 574 17.14 8.21 -16.65
N SER A 575 15.88 7.93 -16.98
CA SER A 575 15.11 6.85 -16.34
C SER A 575 15.64 5.45 -16.69
N MET A 576 16.33 5.31 -17.81
CA MET A 576 16.88 4.05 -18.29
C MET A 576 18.36 3.91 -17.93
N GLY A 577 19.17 4.96 -17.97
CA GLY A 577 20.63 4.84 -17.81
C GLY A 577 21.36 6.16 -17.51
N PRO A 578 22.70 6.12 -17.42
CA PRO A 578 23.50 7.32 -17.16
C PRO A 578 23.56 8.22 -18.40
N VAL A 579 23.17 9.50 -18.25
CA VAL A 579 23.23 10.47 -19.37
C VAL A 579 24.63 11.08 -19.50
N THR A 580 25.28 11.33 -18.37
CA THR A 580 26.58 12.01 -18.32
C THR A 580 27.71 11.12 -17.81
N LYS A 581 28.95 11.52 -18.10
CA LYS A 581 30.15 10.90 -17.54
C LYS A 581 30.13 10.83 -16.01
N LYS A 582 29.68 11.91 -15.34
CA LYS A 582 29.57 11.97 -13.88
C LYS A 582 28.59 10.93 -13.33
N GLU A 583 27.46 10.69 -14.01
CA GLU A 583 26.54 9.62 -13.64
C GLU A 583 27.15 8.23 -13.88
N TYR A 584 27.81 8.02 -15.03
CA TYR A 584 28.45 6.75 -15.34
C TYR A 584 29.53 6.39 -14.29
N GLU A 585 30.39 7.34 -13.96
CA GLU A 585 31.48 7.15 -13.00
C GLU A 585 30.95 6.85 -11.59
N SER A 586 29.80 7.41 -11.20
CA SER A 586 29.19 7.16 -9.88
C SER A 586 28.85 5.69 -9.62
N ARG A 587 28.63 4.90 -10.68
CA ARG A 587 28.26 3.47 -10.61
C ARG A 587 29.06 2.63 -11.60
N LYS A 588 30.32 3.02 -11.84
CA LYS A 588 31.18 2.44 -12.87
C LYS A 588 31.25 0.91 -12.80
N ASP A 589 31.49 0.35 -11.61
CA ASP A 589 31.65 -1.09 -11.44
C ASP A 589 30.36 -1.85 -11.79
N ARG A 590 29.19 -1.29 -11.45
CA ARG A 590 27.88 -1.85 -11.79
C ARG A 590 27.67 -1.85 -13.30
N TYR A 591 27.98 -0.74 -13.97
CA TYR A 591 27.82 -0.62 -15.42
C TYR A 591 28.81 -1.49 -16.20
N ASP A 592 30.09 -1.52 -15.80
CA ASP A 592 31.10 -2.38 -16.41
C ASP A 592 30.75 -3.86 -16.24
N THR A 593 30.18 -4.26 -15.10
CA THR A 593 29.70 -5.62 -14.87
C THR A 593 28.54 -5.98 -15.81
N GLN A 594 27.59 -5.06 -16.02
CA GLN A 594 26.49 -5.28 -16.96
C GLN A 594 26.98 -5.52 -18.40
N PHE A 595 28.02 -4.82 -18.84
CA PHE A 595 28.61 -5.06 -20.16
C PHE A 595 29.10 -6.49 -20.34
N VAL A 596 29.70 -7.06 -19.29
CA VAL A 596 30.23 -8.42 -19.31
C VAL A 596 29.12 -9.45 -19.23
N GLU A 597 28.22 -9.30 -18.25
CA GLU A 597 27.21 -10.32 -17.94
C GLU A 597 26.01 -10.32 -18.90
N GLN A 598 25.62 -9.15 -19.42
CA GLN A 598 24.38 -9.00 -20.18
C GLN A 598 24.58 -8.63 -21.64
N LEU A 599 25.68 -7.94 -21.99
CA LEU A 599 25.98 -7.56 -23.37
C LEU A 599 27.07 -8.44 -24.01
N GLY A 600 27.67 -9.36 -23.25
CA GLY A 600 28.60 -10.37 -23.75
C GLY A 600 30.00 -9.84 -24.10
N PHE A 601 30.39 -8.66 -23.61
CA PHE A 601 31.75 -8.14 -23.80
C PHE A 601 32.73 -8.80 -22.82
N THR A 602 34.00 -8.90 -23.21
CA THR A 602 35.08 -9.28 -22.30
C THR A 602 35.50 -8.08 -21.44
N LYS A 603 36.02 -8.34 -20.22
CA LYS A 603 36.57 -7.27 -19.35
C LYS A 603 37.59 -6.38 -20.07
N GLN A 604 38.45 -6.98 -20.90
CA GLN A 604 39.48 -6.25 -21.65
C GLN A 604 38.90 -5.34 -22.73
N GLU A 605 37.78 -5.73 -23.36
CA GLU A 605 37.08 -4.87 -24.32
C GLU A 605 36.45 -3.69 -23.60
N VAL A 606 35.79 -3.94 -22.47
CA VAL A 606 35.18 -2.90 -21.63
C VAL A 606 36.22 -1.91 -21.12
N GLU A 607 37.39 -2.35 -20.67
CA GLU A 607 38.47 -1.45 -20.21
C GLU A 607 39.04 -0.55 -21.31
N LYS A 608 39.01 -0.99 -22.57
CA LYS A 608 39.52 -0.22 -23.72
C LYS A 608 38.54 0.83 -24.24
N MET A 609 37.24 0.68 -23.96
CA MET A 609 36.23 1.65 -24.40
C MET A 609 36.32 2.94 -23.60
N SER A 610 36.18 4.07 -24.30
CA SER A 610 35.93 5.37 -23.68
C SER A 610 34.59 5.36 -22.93
N ILE A 611 34.42 6.28 -21.97
CA ILE A 611 33.17 6.37 -21.20
C ILE A 611 32.00 6.77 -22.12
N GLU A 612 32.27 7.63 -23.10
CA GLU A 612 31.31 8.09 -24.09
C GLU A 612 30.80 6.92 -24.95
N GLU A 613 31.70 6.04 -25.41
CA GLU A 613 31.32 4.81 -26.11
C GLU A 613 30.49 3.87 -25.24
N LYS A 614 30.81 3.76 -23.94
CA LYS A 614 30.04 2.94 -23.01
C LYS A 614 28.64 3.51 -22.77
N ILE A 615 28.52 4.82 -22.56
CA ILE A 615 27.22 5.47 -22.39
C ILE A 615 26.36 5.24 -23.64
N GLN A 616 26.92 5.42 -24.84
CA GLN A 616 26.20 5.21 -26.09
C GLN A 616 25.73 3.75 -26.27
N LYS A 617 26.58 2.75 -25.95
CA LYS A 617 26.19 1.33 -26.03
C LYS A 617 25.11 0.97 -25.00
N LEU A 618 25.18 1.50 -23.78
CA LEU A 618 24.12 1.33 -22.79
C LEU A 618 22.83 2.00 -23.25
N TYR A 619 22.93 3.16 -23.91
CA TYR A 619 21.80 3.90 -24.45
C TYR A 619 20.99 3.04 -25.41
N GLU A 620 21.66 2.49 -26.42
CA GLU A 620 21.04 1.61 -27.41
C GLU A 620 20.46 0.33 -26.78
N TYR A 621 21.23 -0.32 -25.90
CA TYR A 621 20.81 -1.56 -25.26
C TYR A 621 19.58 -1.38 -24.36
N ARG A 622 19.60 -0.38 -23.47
CA ARG A 622 18.52 -0.17 -22.49
C ARG A 622 17.24 0.34 -23.15
N GLN A 623 17.34 1.20 -24.17
CA GLN A 623 16.18 1.59 -24.97
C GLN A 623 15.55 0.41 -25.70
N ASN A 624 16.35 -0.47 -26.29
CA ASN A 624 15.81 -1.68 -26.94
C ASN A 624 15.10 -2.60 -25.94
N ARG A 625 15.64 -2.76 -24.72
CA ARG A 625 14.97 -3.52 -23.66
C ARG A 625 13.63 -2.92 -23.25
N TYR A 626 13.55 -1.60 -23.15
CA TYR A 626 12.29 -0.91 -22.86
C TYR A 626 11.27 -1.08 -24.00
N GLN A 627 11.71 -1.01 -25.26
CA GLN A 627 10.85 -1.29 -26.41
C GLN A 627 10.27 -2.71 -26.37
N LYS A 628 11.10 -3.73 -26.10
CA LYS A 628 10.65 -5.12 -25.94
C LYS A 628 9.63 -5.27 -24.80
N LEU A 629 9.84 -4.57 -23.68
CA LEU A 629 8.91 -4.58 -22.57
C LEU A 629 7.54 -4.00 -22.98
N MET A 630 7.52 -2.87 -23.68
CA MET A 630 6.28 -2.29 -24.20
C MET A 630 5.56 -3.25 -25.15
N ASP A 631 6.28 -3.93 -26.03
CA ASP A 631 5.69 -4.94 -26.94
C ASP A 631 4.98 -6.04 -26.15
N ALA A 632 5.66 -6.61 -25.15
CA ALA A 632 5.11 -7.68 -24.30
C ALA A 632 3.87 -7.20 -23.53
N VAL A 633 3.90 -6.00 -22.94
CA VAL A 633 2.79 -5.46 -22.16
C VAL A 633 1.59 -5.08 -23.04
N TYR A 634 1.82 -4.46 -24.20
CA TYR A 634 0.74 -4.13 -25.14
C TYR A 634 0.03 -5.38 -25.65
N TYR A 635 0.79 -6.42 -25.98
CA TYR A 635 0.23 -7.70 -26.37
C TYR A 635 -0.66 -8.27 -25.26
N ARG A 636 -0.22 -8.26 -23.99
CA ARG A 636 -1.01 -8.75 -22.85
C ARG A 636 -2.29 -7.96 -22.62
N ARG A 637 -2.24 -6.63 -22.83
CA ARG A 637 -3.40 -5.75 -22.67
C ARG A 637 -4.42 -5.83 -23.82
N GLY A 638 -4.08 -6.53 -24.91
CA GLY A 638 -4.90 -6.57 -26.12
C GLY A 638 -4.92 -5.26 -26.87
N TRP A 639 -3.75 -4.64 -26.96
CA TRP A 639 -3.51 -3.40 -27.70
C TRP A 639 -2.67 -3.69 -28.94
N THR A 640 -2.73 -2.82 -29.96
CA THR A 640 -1.82 -2.92 -31.11
C THR A 640 -0.38 -2.61 -30.72
N PRO A 641 0.63 -2.89 -31.58
CA PRO A 641 2.03 -2.50 -31.32
C PRO A 641 2.24 -0.99 -31.07
N ASN A 642 1.32 -0.14 -31.56
CA ASN A 642 1.31 1.30 -31.29
C ASN A 642 0.53 1.69 -30.02
N GLY A 643 0.09 0.72 -29.21
CA GLY A 643 -0.56 0.94 -27.92
C GLY A 643 -2.04 1.33 -28.00
N ILE A 644 -2.75 0.97 -29.08
CA ILE A 644 -4.17 1.26 -29.27
C ILE A 644 -5.03 0.07 -28.81
N PRO A 645 -5.99 0.23 -27.88
CA PRO A 645 -6.91 -0.85 -27.51
C PRO A 645 -7.70 -1.37 -28.70
N THR A 646 -7.77 -2.68 -28.87
CA THR A 646 -8.46 -3.28 -30.02
C THR A 646 -9.98 -3.28 -29.81
N PRO A 647 -10.78 -3.11 -30.87
CA PRO A 647 -12.24 -3.26 -30.78
C PRO A 647 -12.67 -4.62 -30.20
N GLN A 648 -11.90 -5.68 -30.43
CA GLN A 648 -12.08 -7.03 -29.91
C GLN A 648 -11.94 -7.04 -28.39
N LYS A 649 -10.83 -6.51 -27.87
CA LYS A 649 -10.60 -6.35 -26.43
C LYS A 649 -11.72 -5.55 -25.78
N MET A 650 -12.10 -4.42 -26.39
CA MET A 650 -13.18 -3.58 -25.86
C MET A 650 -14.52 -4.34 -25.82
N LYS A 651 -14.86 -5.12 -26.85
CA LYS A 651 -16.08 -5.97 -26.84
C LYS A 651 -16.01 -7.06 -25.77
N GLN A 652 -14.86 -7.72 -25.60
CA GLN A 652 -14.64 -8.72 -24.54
C GLN A 652 -14.87 -8.11 -23.15
N LEU A 653 -14.44 -6.87 -22.94
CA LEU A 653 -14.66 -6.10 -21.72
C LEU A 653 -16.12 -5.64 -21.53
N GLY A 654 -17.00 -5.87 -22.51
CA GLY A 654 -18.42 -5.56 -22.44
C GLY A 654 -18.82 -4.23 -23.10
N PHE A 655 -17.91 -3.54 -23.80
CA PHE A 655 -18.24 -2.31 -24.51
C PHE A 655 -18.90 -2.60 -25.86
N SER A 656 -20.08 -2.00 -26.08
CA SER A 656 -20.85 -2.11 -27.32
C SER A 656 -21.06 -0.78 -28.05
N ASP A 657 -20.46 0.32 -27.54
CA ASP A 657 -20.58 1.64 -28.14
C ASP A 657 -19.94 1.68 -29.54
N LYS A 658 -20.77 1.79 -30.58
CA LYS A 658 -20.33 1.76 -31.97
C LYS A 658 -19.42 2.92 -32.34
N LYS A 659 -19.57 4.08 -31.70
CA LYS A 659 -18.79 5.28 -32.00
C LYS A 659 -17.36 5.11 -31.50
N MET A 660 -17.19 4.65 -30.25
CA MET A 660 -15.88 4.31 -29.68
C MET A 660 -15.19 3.24 -30.53
N LEU A 661 -15.87 2.12 -30.79
CA LEU A 661 -15.27 1.01 -31.54
C LEU A 661 -14.85 1.42 -32.95
N SER A 662 -15.68 2.21 -33.66
CA SER A 662 -15.33 2.74 -34.98
C SER A 662 -14.18 3.74 -34.93
N MET A 663 -14.11 4.58 -33.88
CA MET A 663 -13.00 5.51 -33.68
C MET A 663 -11.67 4.78 -33.48
N LEU A 664 -11.65 3.75 -32.63
CA LEU A 664 -10.45 2.93 -32.40
C LEU A 664 -10.04 2.21 -33.69
N GLN A 665 -10.97 1.58 -34.40
CA GLN A 665 -10.67 0.92 -35.67
C GLN A 665 -10.07 1.90 -36.69
N LYS A 666 -10.68 3.07 -36.86
CA LYS A 666 -10.18 4.10 -37.77
C LYS A 666 -8.75 4.53 -37.42
N LYS A 667 -8.44 4.65 -36.12
CA LYS A 667 -7.08 4.98 -35.66
C LYS A 667 -6.10 3.85 -35.97
N ILE A 668 -6.49 2.59 -35.75
CA ILE A 668 -5.66 1.42 -36.09
C ILE A 668 -5.36 1.38 -37.59
N ASP A 669 -6.36 1.61 -38.44
CA ASP A 669 -6.19 1.63 -39.90
C ASP A 669 -5.21 2.74 -40.33
N GLN A 670 -5.34 3.94 -39.76
CA GLN A 670 -4.43 5.07 -40.00
C GLN A 670 -2.99 4.77 -39.55
N ASP A 671 -2.83 4.08 -38.43
CA ASP A 671 -1.51 3.70 -37.92
C ASP A 671 -0.90 2.58 -38.79
N GLN A 672 -1.72 1.67 -39.33
CA GLN A 672 -1.29 0.66 -40.29
C GLN A 672 -0.80 1.29 -41.59
N GLU A 673 -1.55 2.22 -42.17
CA GLU A 673 -1.15 2.95 -43.38
C GLU A 673 0.18 3.68 -43.23
N LYS A 674 0.50 4.11 -42.00
CA LYS A 674 1.76 4.79 -41.66
C LYS A 674 2.89 3.84 -41.22
N GLY A 675 2.65 2.53 -41.16
CA GLY A 675 3.62 1.53 -40.69
C GLY A 675 3.89 1.58 -39.18
N LEU A 676 3.03 2.21 -38.39
CA LEU A 676 3.21 2.39 -36.95
C LEU A 676 2.81 1.16 -36.12
N ASN A 677 2.05 0.22 -36.68
CA ASN A 677 1.73 -1.05 -36.02
C ASN A 677 2.80 -2.12 -36.30
N SER A 678 4.03 -1.82 -35.91
CA SER A 678 5.16 -2.75 -35.90
C SER A 678 5.74 -2.85 -34.49
N TRP A 679 6.31 -4.00 -34.16
CA TRP A 679 6.99 -4.17 -32.88
C TRP A 679 8.16 -3.21 -32.78
N GLY A 680 8.26 -2.50 -31.65
CA GLY A 680 9.30 -1.49 -31.48
C GLY A 680 10.64 -2.07 -31.04
N GLY A 681 10.63 -3.28 -30.46
CA GLY A 681 11.84 -3.99 -30.07
C GLY A 681 12.61 -4.52 -31.28
N ILE A 682 13.93 -4.48 -31.19
CA ILE A 682 14.85 -5.17 -32.09
C ILE A 682 15.15 -6.53 -31.48
N TYR A 683 14.63 -7.58 -32.10
CA TYR A 683 14.78 -8.97 -31.69
C TYR A 683 15.93 -9.61 -32.47
N GLY A 684 16.87 -10.24 -31.75
CA GLY A 684 17.94 -11.03 -32.37
C GLY A 684 17.45 -12.37 -32.91
N ASP A 685 18.33 -13.12 -33.56
CA ASP A 685 18.00 -14.39 -34.22
C ASP A 685 17.37 -15.44 -33.27
N ASP A 686 17.76 -15.43 -31.99
CA ASP A 686 17.27 -16.35 -30.95
C ASP A 686 16.10 -15.77 -30.13
N GLU A 687 15.64 -14.56 -30.43
CA GLU A 687 14.54 -13.91 -29.72
C GLU A 687 13.31 -13.84 -30.63
N GLN A 688 12.11 -13.90 -30.04
CA GLN A 688 10.86 -13.76 -30.77
C GLN A 688 10.05 -12.60 -30.20
N PRO A 689 9.38 -11.82 -31.06
CA PRO A 689 8.38 -10.87 -30.59
C PRO A 689 7.21 -11.60 -29.92
N PRO A 690 6.28 -10.87 -29.24
CA PRO A 690 5.15 -11.50 -28.55
C PRO A 690 4.30 -12.42 -29.43
N THR A 691 4.21 -12.13 -30.73
CA THR A 691 3.60 -12.99 -31.74
C THR A 691 4.18 -12.68 -33.12
N ASP A 692 4.29 -13.72 -33.96
CA ASP A 692 4.70 -13.66 -35.38
C ASP A 692 3.51 -13.44 -36.33
N LYS A 693 2.27 -13.66 -35.84
CA LYS A 693 1.05 -13.38 -36.58
C LYS A 693 0.94 -11.90 -36.98
N ASP A 694 0.93 -11.65 -38.28
CA ASP A 694 0.64 -10.32 -38.82
C ASP A 694 -0.77 -9.89 -38.45
N GLN A 695 -0.93 -8.61 -38.11
CA GLN A 695 -2.20 -8.01 -37.70
C GLN A 695 -2.97 -8.81 -36.64
N TYR A 696 -2.26 -9.43 -35.69
CA TYR A 696 -2.85 -10.27 -34.65
C TYR A 696 -4.03 -9.60 -33.92
N TRP A 697 -4.02 -8.27 -33.83
CA TRP A 697 -5.07 -7.47 -33.19
C TRP A 697 -6.46 -7.60 -33.84
N LEU A 698 -6.55 -8.10 -35.08
CA LEU A 698 -7.83 -8.42 -35.72
C LEU A 698 -8.50 -9.66 -35.09
N GLU A 699 -7.71 -10.54 -34.49
CA GLU A 699 -8.14 -11.82 -33.91
C GLU A 699 -7.71 -11.99 -32.44
N TRP A 700 -7.23 -10.91 -31.79
CA TRP A 700 -6.69 -10.95 -30.43
C TRP A 700 -7.73 -11.39 -29.40
#